data_AF-A0AAD4RCF0-F1
#
_entry.id   AF-A0AAD4RCF0-F1
#
_cell.length_a   1.000
_cell.length_b   1.000
_cell.length_c   1.000
_cell.angle_alpha   90.00
_cell.angle_beta   90.00
_cell.angle_gamma   90.00
#
_symmetry.space_group_name_H-M   'P 1'
#
loop_
_entity.id
_entity.type
_entity.pdbx_description
1 polymer ?
#
loop_
_entity_poly.entity_id
_entity_poly.type
_entity_poly.pdbx_seq_one_letter_code
_entity_poly.pdbx_strand_id
1 'polypeptide(L)'
;MPLLPNKDVELANFVQKTNEQAKTLEDLQQLLTDIEAGRCTDNVLKNCPEVAAKLSEKEKLEYRLNIMKRAVSENGPQGSTKSTSSDKTNDNNAKKTKNNDSISDTNSKAKQFTRKEKAGPKIAINYVQVEDYGDSVIENLNHVFGEIVKQLYPELEANVIVKETSQSKFGDYQFDMSPLIANKISTACGAKISPEDVAKDVASKVPSVPLIGKVEVLRAFINIFINNEHICKRISSIFLDGVKSPKVSKKKVIIDFSSPNIAKQMHVGHLRSTIIGESLSRFMEYMGFSVLRLNHIGDWGTQFGMLIAHLQEMFPNYLNETPPIEDLQAFYKESKKRFDEDESFKSRAYQCVVKLQSFDEDIKKAWQQICDVSRKDFESIYKRLDIQVQERGESYYQSMMVKLVEELKIAGFLQEDEGRKVFFPSGCIIPLTLIKSDGGFTYDTSDLATLKNRLFDEEADWILYVVDRGQSEHFETIYAAGRDLGWYDPKIKRVEHVQFGLVLGEDNKKFKTRSGDTVRLTDLLDEGVRRAEAKLIEKGRDKELSETHCIKYADLCHSRTSDYVFSYDKMLEDRGNTAVYLLYAYARIRSIARTSQTTREQIRAYVNLLGNDPLPLTEQQEFRLARQILKFSDCILNILDNLQLHKLCDYVYNLATSFHDFYKDCYVVEKNAKTGESSINYHRLVLCEVTADVMLQCFNILGLHPLEKM
;
A
#
# COMPACT_ATOMS: atom_id res chain seq x y z
N MET A 1 99.22 12.79 -14.01
CA MET A 1 98.05 13.24 -14.80
C MET A 1 97.10 12.07 -14.99
N PRO A 2 96.01 11.96 -14.19
CA PRO A 2 94.92 11.05 -14.51
C PRO A 2 93.80 11.82 -15.22
N LEU A 3 93.67 11.52 -16.51
CA LEU A 3 92.48 11.44 -17.37
C LEU A 3 91.25 12.24 -16.92
N LEU A 4 91.06 13.40 -17.56
CA LEU A 4 89.82 14.16 -17.60
C LEU A 4 88.65 13.26 -18.07
N PRO A 5 87.47 13.30 -17.42
CA PRO A 5 86.28 12.63 -17.92
C PRO A 5 85.97 13.14 -19.34
N ASN A 6 85.74 12.20 -20.25
CA ASN A 6 85.57 12.43 -21.67
C ASN A 6 84.24 13.19 -21.90
N LYS A 7 84.29 14.53 -21.87
CA LYS A 7 83.13 15.44 -21.97
C LYS A 7 82.21 15.12 -23.15
N ASP A 8 82.76 14.55 -24.23
CA ASP A 8 82.00 14.18 -25.42
C ASP A 8 81.04 13.00 -25.16
N VAL A 9 81.37 12.08 -24.25
CA VAL A 9 80.51 10.94 -23.88
C VAL A 9 79.36 11.40 -22.97
N GLU A 10 79.64 12.30 -22.02
CA GLU A 10 78.59 12.89 -21.17
C GLU A 10 77.62 13.75 -22.00
N LEU A 11 78.12 14.51 -22.97
CA LEU A 11 77.28 15.31 -23.86
C LEU A 11 76.41 14.41 -24.76
N ALA A 12 76.97 13.33 -25.33
CA ALA A 12 76.21 12.37 -26.14
C ALA A 12 75.10 11.69 -25.33
N ASN A 13 75.40 11.27 -24.09
CA ASN A 13 74.40 10.69 -23.19
C ASN A 13 73.33 11.71 -22.79
N PHE A 14 73.69 12.97 -22.59
CA PHE A 14 72.74 14.03 -22.26
C PHE A 14 71.80 14.32 -23.44
N VAL A 15 72.32 14.38 -24.67
CA VAL A 15 71.52 14.54 -25.89
C VAL A 15 70.57 13.36 -26.09
N GLN A 16 71.05 12.13 -25.91
CA GLN A 16 70.21 10.94 -26.03
C GLN A 16 69.06 10.98 -25.00
N LYS A 17 69.38 11.28 -23.73
CA LYS A 17 68.38 11.36 -22.66
C LYS A 17 67.38 12.49 -22.88
N THR A 18 67.81 13.61 -23.45
CA THR A 18 66.95 14.74 -23.82
C THR A 18 65.99 14.34 -24.95
N ASN A 19 66.46 13.61 -25.96
CA ASN A 19 65.61 13.11 -27.05
C ASN A 19 64.58 12.08 -26.56
N GLU A 20 64.97 11.19 -25.63
CA GLU A 20 64.06 10.23 -25.00
C GLU A 20 62.97 10.94 -24.17
N GLN A 21 63.35 12.00 -23.44
CA GLN A 21 62.40 12.82 -22.69
C GLN A 21 61.46 13.62 -23.60
N ALA A 22 61.96 14.17 -24.71
CA ALA A 22 61.14 14.89 -25.69
C ALA A 22 60.09 13.97 -26.32
N LYS A 23 60.47 12.74 -26.66
CA LYS A 23 59.53 11.74 -27.20
C LYS A 23 58.47 11.34 -26.17
N THR A 24 58.87 11.15 -24.92
CA THR A 24 57.93 10.84 -23.82
C THR A 24 56.93 11.99 -23.61
N LEU A 25 57.36 13.23 -23.73
CA LEU A 25 56.49 14.40 -23.63
C LEU A 25 55.46 14.44 -24.77
N GLU A 26 55.89 14.15 -26.00
CA GLU A 26 55.02 14.10 -27.18
C GLU A 26 53.97 13.00 -27.07
N ASP A 27 54.36 11.80 -26.61
CA ASP A 27 53.44 10.68 -26.37
C ASP A 27 52.38 11.03 -25.30
N LEU A 28 52.77 11.73 -24.23
CA LEU A 28 51.85 12.19 -23.18
C LEU A 28 50.92 13.30 -23.66
N GLN A 29 51.39 14.23 -24.51
CA GLN A 29 50.55 15.27 -25.10
C GLN A 29 49.49 14.67 -26.03
N GLN A 30 49.86 13.65 -26.81
CA GLN A 30 48.92 12.95 -27.67
C GLN A 30 47.88 12.18 -26.85
N LEU A 31 48.29 11.51 -25.76
CA LEU A 31 47.38 10.84 -24.84
C LEU A 31 46.37 11.81 -24.21
N LEU A 32 46.83 12.98 -23.74
CA LEU A 32 45.97 14.01 -23.16
C LEU A 32 44.96 14.53 -24.20
N THR A 33 45.41 14.78 -25.43
CA THR A 33 44.56 15.24 -26.54
C THR A 33 43.46 14.22 -26.87
N ASP A 34 43.77 12.93 -26.85
CA ASP A 34 42.78 11.87 -27.09
C ASP A 34 41.76 11.75 -25.95
N ILE A 35 42.20 11.90 -24.70
CA ILE A 35 41.30 11.93 -23.53
C ILE A 35 40.37 13.14 -23.58
N GLU A 36 40.89 14.34 -23.84
CA GLU A 36 40.11 15.58 -23.91
C GLU A 36 39.09 15.56 -25.07
N ALA A 37 39.43 14.92 -26.19
CA ALA A 37 38.53 14.72 -27.31
C ALA A 37 37.54 13.54 -27.13
N GLY A 38 37.60 12.82 -26.00
CA GLY A 38 36.73 11.67 -25.72
C GLY A 38 36.98 10.46 -26.62
N ARG A 39 38.18 10.33 -27.23
CA ARG A 39 38.53 9.21 -28.12
C ARG A 39 39.13 8.05 -27.33
N CYS A 40 38.51 6.87 -27.41
CA CYS A 40 39.05 5.65 -26.81
C CYS A 40 40.03 4.94 -27.75
N THR A 41 41.23 5.51 -27.96
CA THR A 41 42.29 4.88 -28.75
C THR A 41 43.01 3.77 -27.97
N ASP A 42 43.73 2.87 -28.64
CA ASP A 42 44.53 1.82 -27.97
C ASP A 42 45.53 2.39 -26.96
N ASN A 43 46.04 3.60 -27.23
CA ASN A 43 46.94 4.30 -26.31
C ASN A 43 46.22 4.74 -25.02
N VAL A 44 44.97 5.20 -25.12
CA VAL A 44 44.12 5.53 -23.95
C VAL A 44 43.77 4.27 -23.17
N LEU A 45 43.35 3.20 -23.86
CA LEU A 45 42.96 1.94 -23.21
C LEU A 45 44.13 1.27 -22.48
N LYS A 46 45.36 1.40 -22.99
CA LYS A 46 46.58 0.87 -22.36
C LYS A 46 46.97 1.65 -21.10
N ASN A 47 46.76 2.96 -21.07
CA ASN A 47 47.18 3.83 -19.96
C ASN A 47 46.06 4.12 -18.94
N CYS A 48 44.79 3.81 -19.28
CA CYS A 48 43.63 4.01 -18.40
C CYS A 48 42.85 2.68 -18.22
N PRO A 49 43.33 1.75 -17.39
CA PRO A 49 42.76 0.41 -17.25
C PRO A 49 41.31 0.39 -16.72
N GLU A 50 40.90 1.40 -15.95
CA GLU A 50 39.51 1.54 -15.48
C GLU A 50 38.53 1.80 -16.63
N VAL A 51 38.94 2.57 -17.64
CA VAL A 51 38.14 2.86 -18.83
C VAL A 51 37.95 1.60 -19.67
N ALA A 52 39.03 0.82 -19.85
CA ALA A 52 38.98 -0.47 -20.55
C ALA A 52 38.06 -1.47 -19.84
N ALA A 53 38.13 -1.55 -18.50
CA ALA A 53 37.26 -2.42 -17.70
C ALA A 53 35.78 -2.02 -17.84
N LYS A 54 35.47 -0.72 -17.81
CA LYS A 54 34.10 -0.21 -17.96
C LYS A 54 33.54 -0.38 -19.36
N LEU A 55 34.37 -0.28 -20.40
CA LEU A 55 33.98 -0.60 -21.79
C LEU A 55 33.65 -2.08 -21.95
N SER A 56 34.47 -2.98 -21.41
CA SER A 56 34.18 -4.43 -21.44
C SER A 56 32.90 -4.77 -20.65
N GLU A 57 32.67 -4.11 -19.52
CA GLU A 57 31.44 -4.26 -18.74
C GLU A 57 30.21 -3.77 -19.52
N LYS A 58 30.31 -2.61 -20.19
CA LYS A 58 29.27 -2.06 -21.07
C LYS A 58 28.93 -3.03 -22.21
N GLU A 59 29.93 -3.54 -22.92
CA GLU A 59 29.72 -4.50 -24.03
C GLU A 59 29.05 -5.80 -23.54
N LYS A 60 29.47 -6.32 -22.38
CA LYS A 60 28.83 -7.49 -21.75
C LYS A 60 27.38 -7.22 -21.38
N LEU A 61 27.07 -6.03 -20.87
CA LEU A 61 25.71 -5.62 -20.51
C LEU A 61 24.84 -5.41 -21.76
N GLU A 62 25.35 -4.77 -22.81
CA GLU A 62 24.65 -4.62 -24.09
C GLU A 62 24.35 -5.98 -24.73
N TYR A 63 25.31 -6.91 -24.68
CA TYR A 63 25.11 -8.28 -25.14
C TYR A 63 24.03 -9.00 -24.32
N ARG A 64 24.07 -8.94 -22.98
CA ARG A 64 23.03 -9.51 -22.11
C ARG A 64 21.66 -8.90 -22.35
N LEU A 65 21.59 -7.58 -22.53
CA LEU A 65 20.35 -6.87 -22.82
C LEU A 65 19.76 -7.34 -24.16
N ASN A 66 20.58 -7.55 -25.18
CA ASN A 66 20.14 -8.10 -26.46
C ASN A 66 19.64 -9.54 -26.33
N ILE A 67 20.29 -10.39 -25.53
CA ILE A 67 19.80 -11.75 -25.24
C ILE A 67 18.45 -11.71 -24.52
N MET A 68 18.31 -10.88 -23.48
CA MET A 68 17.05 -10.76 -22.74
C MET A 68 15.92 -10.22 -23.62
N LYS A 69 16.19 -9.19 -24.44
CA LYS A 69 15.22 -8.68 -25.43
C LYS A 69 14.80 -9.76 -26.44
N ARG A 70 15.74 -10.60 -26.90
CA ARG A 70 15.43 -11.74 -27.76
C ARG A 70 14.57 -12.79 -27.05
N ALA A 71 14.92 -13.17 -25.82
CA ALA A 71 14.14 -14.12 -25.04
C ALA A 71 12.72 -13.63 -24.75
N VAL A 72 12.53 -12.32 -24.53
CA VAL A 72 11.20 -11.70 -24.40
C VAL A 72 10.46 -11.71 -25.73
N SER A 73 11.14 -11.46 -26.86
CA SER A 73 10.52 -11.51 -28.18
C SER A 73 10.20 -12.93 -28.68
N GLU A 74 10.97 -13.93 -28.26
CA GLU A 74 10.79 -15.34 -28.62
C GLU A 74 9.73 -16.03 -27.74
N ASN A 75 9.51 -15.54 -26.52
CA ASN A 75 8.43 -15.99 -25.62
C ASN A 75 7.20 -15.05 -25.59
N GLY A 76 7.17 -14.02 -26.45
CA GLY A 76 6.01 -13.18 -26.70
C GLY A 76 5.16 -13.68 -27.88
N PRO A 77 3.90 -13.21 -28.05
CA PRO A 77 3.03 -13.70 -29.11
C PRO A 77 3.58 -13.31 -30.50
N GLN A 78 3.82 -14.28 -31.38
CA GLN A 78 4.47 -14.10 -32.68
C GLN A 78 3.64 -13.27 -33.68
N GLY A 79 4.27 -12.29 -34.33
CA GLY A 79 3.76 -11.58 -35.52
C GLY A 79 4.85 -10.81 -36.27
N SER A 80 5.21 -11.28 -37.47
CA SER A 80 6.20 -10.77 -38.46
C SER A 80 5.92 -9.31 -38.92
N THR A 81 6.87 -8.45 -39.31
CA THR A 81 7.76 -8.50 -40.49
C THR A 81 8.77 -7.32 -40.52
N LYS A 82 9.90 -7.52 -41.22
CA LYS A 82 11.05 -6.61 -41.48
C LYS A 82 10.80 -5.49 -42.52
N SER A 83 11.52 -4.37 -42.40
CA SER A 83 12.25 -3.63 -43.49
C SER A 83 12.79 -2.29 -42.91
N THR A 84 14.11 -2.04 -42.78
CA THR A 84 15.18 -1.58 -43.71
C THR A 84 15.13 -0.13 -44.20
N SER A 85 16.25 0.58 -43.92
CA SER A 85 16.91 1.70 -44.66
C SER A 85 16.19 3.06 -44.71
N SER A 86 16.84 4.24 -44.69
CA SER A 86 18.25 4.64 -44.74
C SER A 86 18.36 6.16 -44.52
N ASP A 87 19.55 6.60 -44.07
CA ASP A 87 20.10 7.96 -43.97
C ASP A 87 19.75 8.99 -45.06
N LYS A 88 19.72 10.27 -44.66
CA LYS A 88 20.75 11.27 -45.05
C LYS A 88 20.55 12.67 -44.46
N THR A 89 21.55 13.03 -43.65
CA THR A 89 22.28 14.32 -43.47
C THR A 89 21.93 15.57 -44.31
N ASN A 90 21.85 16.72 -43.63
CA ASN A 90 22.63 17.98 -43.84
C ASN A 90 21.99 19.08 -42.98
N ASP A 91 22.59 19.61 -41.91
CA ASP A 91 23.82 20.42 -41.78
C ASP A 91 23.75 21.79 -42.49
N ASN A 92 23.47 22.86 -41.74
CA ASN A 92 24.44 23.91 -41.38
C ASN A 92 23.86 25.30 -41.04
N ASN A 93 24.55 25.90 -40.06
CA ASN A 93 24.83 27.33 -39.84
C ASN A 93 23.70 28.28 -39.40
N ALA A 94 23.72 28.82 -38.17
CA ALA A 94 24.70 29.70 -37.50
C ALA A 94 24.50 31.20 -37.79
N LYS A 95 24.19 31.96 -36.72
CA LYS A 95 24.80 33.24 -36.28
C LYS A 95 23.94 33.80 -35.12
N LYS A 96 24.50 33.99 -33.91
CA LYS A 96 25.27 35.17 -33.42
C LYS A 96 24.47 36.48 -33.55
N THR A 97 24.36 37.40 -32.60
CA THR A 97 24.80 37.61 -31.20
C THR A 97 24.24 38.98 -30.78
N LYS A 98 24.15 39.23 -29.47
CA LYS A 98 24.45 40.48 -28.69
C LYS A 98 23.33 40.79 -27.69
N ASN A 99 23.55 40.55 -26.40
CA ASN A 99 24.24 41.40 -25.41
C ASN A 99 23.57 42.76 -25.20
N ASN A 100 23.09 42.97 -23.97
CA ASN A 100 23.52 44.10 -23.16
C ASN A 100 23.28 43.83 -21.68
N ASP A 101 24.37 43.91 -20.93
CA ASP A 101 24.47 43.92 -19.47
C ASP A 101 23.86 45.18 -18.85
N SER A 102 23.43 45.08 -17.59
CA SER A 102 23.77 46.08 -16.59
C SER A 102 23.77 45.46 -15.19
N ILE A 103 24.88 45.69 -14.50
CA ILE A 103 25.22 45.29 -13.14
C ILE A 103 25.03 46.51 -12.24
N SER A 104 24.54 46.31 -11.00
CA SER A 104 24.96 47.13 -9.85
C SER A 104 24.71 46.43 -8.51
N ASP A 105 25.80 45.86 -7.96
CA ASP A 105 26.35 46.05 -6.61
C ASP A 105 25.50 45.92 -5.32
N THR A 106 25.76 44.79 -4.64
CA THR A 106 26.34 44.60 -3.29
C THR A 106 25.92 45.38 -2.02
N ASN A 107 25.97 44.58 -0.93
CA ASN A 107 26.03 44.86 0.52
C ASN A 107 24.67 44.82 1.25
N SER A 108 24.48 44.15 2.39
CA SER A 108 25.42 43.51 3.32
C SER A 108 24.66 42.60 4.31
N LYS A 109 25.38 41.58 4.78
CA LYS A 109 25.18 40.71 5.94
C LYS A 109 24.25 41.26 7.05
N ALA A 110 23.22 40.48 7.40
CA ALA A 110 22.79 40.14 8.78
C ALA A 110 21.45 39.38 8.76
N LYS A 111 21.48 38.04 8.89
CA LYS A 111 20.44 37.22 9.56
C LYS A 111 20.84 35.75 9.48
N GLN A 112 21.57 35.33 10.51
CA GLN A 112 21.87 33.95 10.82
C GLN A 112 20.69 33.36 11.63
N PHE A 113 20.38 32.09 11.35
CA PHE A 113 19.50 31.19 12.10
C PHE A 113 18.00 31.54 12.18
N THR A 114 17.25 31.04 11.18
CA THR A 114 15.92 30.39 11.33
C THR A 114 15.49 29.90 9.95
N ARG A 115 16.13 28.82 9.45
CA ARG A 115 15.55 28.06 8.35
C ARG A 115 14.81 26.89 8.98
N LYS A 116 13.49 27.02 9.11
CA LYS A 116 12.61 25.86 9.11
C LYS A 116 12.91 25.12 7.82
N GLU A 117 13.68 24.05 7.88
CA GLU A 117 13.68 23.08 6.79
C GLU A 117 12.25 22.55 6.70
N LYS A 118 11.51 23.05 5.71
CA LYS A 118 10.29 22.39 5.28
C LYS A 118 10.73 20.97 4.91
N ALA A 119 10.14 19.98 5.57
CA ALA A 119 10.25 18.58 5.16
C ALA A 119 10.13 18.54 3.62
N GLY A 120 11.17 18.05 2.96
CA GLY A 120 11.18 17.95 1.51
C GLY A 120 9.95 17.18 1.01
N PRO A 121 9.53 17.37 -0.25
CA PRO A 121 8.43 16.60 -0.81
C PRO A 121 8.71 15.10 -0.59
N LYS A 122 7.79 14.39 0.10
CA LYS A 122 7.85 12.93 0.25
C LYS A 122 7.96 12.35 -1.16
N ILE A 123 9.13 11.77 -1.49
CA ILE A 123 9.33 11.07 -2.75
C ILE A 123 8.31 9.93 -2.76
N ALA A 124 7.45 9.86 -3.78
CA ALA A 124 6.51 8.77 -3.93
C ALA A 124 7.33 7.50 -4.26
N ILE A 125 7.50 6.63 -3.26
CA ILE A 125 8.20 5.35 -3.41
C ILE A 125 7.19 4.33 -3.90
N ASN A 126 7.47 3.71 -5.05
CA ASN A 126 6.68 2.58 -5.52
C ASN A 126 7.21 1.29 -4.87
N TYR A 127 6.49 0.78 -3.87
CA TYR A 127 6.81 -0.48 -3.20
C TYR A 127 6.28 -1.71 -3.95
N VAL A 128 5.43 -1.51 -4.95
CA VAL A 128 4.69 -2.55 -5.65
C VAL A 128 5.35 -2.79 -7.00
N GLN A 129 5.93 -3.97 -7.16
CA GLN A 129 6.38 -4.44 -8.46
C GLN A 129 5.28 -5.33 -9.06
N VAL A 130 4.55 -4.78 -10.03
CA VAL A 130 3.52 -5.51 -10.77
C VAL A 130 4.18 -6.35 -11.87
N GLU A 131 3.90 -7.64 -11.88
CA GLU A 131 4.37 -8.60 -12.89
C GLU A 131 3.34 -8.76 -14.01
N ASP A 132 2.05 -8.69 -13.66
CA ASP A 132 0.91 -8.82 -14.57
C ASP A 132 -0.22 -7.91 -14.07
N TYR A 133 -0.60 -6.92 -14.87
CA TYR A 133 -1.68 -6.00 -14.54
C TYR A 133 -3.08 -6.64 -14.61
N GLY A 134 -3.19 -7.88 -15.10
CA GLY A 134 -4.43 -8.61 -15.24
C GLY A 134 -5.42 -7.84 -16.12
N ASP A 135 -6.66 -7.72 -15.63
CA ASP A 135 -7.76 -7.05 -16.35
C ASP A 135 -7.75 -5.52 -16.19
N SER A 136 -6.71 -4.95 -15.55
CA SER A 136 -6.61 -3.50 -15.32
C SER A 136 -6.50 -2.76 -16.65
N VAL A 137 -7.47 -1.90 -16.95
CA VAL A 137 -7.41 -1.12 -18.19
C VAL A 137 -6.44 0.03 -18.02
N ILE A 138 -6.51 0.75 -16.89
CA ILE A 138 -5.73 1.97 -16.70
C ILE A 138 -4.24 1.69 -16.55
N GLU A 139 -3.84 0.63 -15.83
CA GLU A 139 -2.43 0.34 -15.61
C GLU A 139 -1.77 -0.29 -16.84
N ASN A 140 -2.51 -1.10 -17.61
CA ASN A 140 -2.02 -1.54 -18.93
C ASN A 140 -1.81 -0.35 -19.87
N LEU A 141 -2.69 0.66 -19.86
CA LEU A 141 -2.48 1.88 -20.63
C LEU A 141 -1.30 2.70 -20.10
N ASN A 142 -1.18 2.90 -18.78
CA ASN A 142 -0.03 3.59 -18.18
C ASN A 142 1.29 2.92 -18.56
N HIS A 143 1.33 1.58 -18.54
CA HIS A 143 2.49 0.80 -18.94
C HIS A 143 2.85 1.00 -20.43
N VAL A 144 1.87 0.83 -21.33
CA VAL A 144 2.08 1.01 -22.78
C VAL A 144 2.57 2.42 -23.10
N PHE A 145 1.90 3.45 -22.59
CA PHE A 145 2.30 4.84 -22.83
C PHE A 145 3.60 5.21 -22.11
N GLY A 146 3.86 4.61 -20.95
CA GLY A 146 5.12 4.74 -20.20
C GLY A 146 6.32 4.25 -21.00
N GLU A 147 6.25 3.05 -21.56
CA GLU A 147 7.32 2.48 -22.39
C GLU A 147 7.53 3.28 -23.68
N ILE A 148 6.47 3.78 -24.31
CA ILE A 148 6.57 4.67 -25.48
C ILE A 148 7.30 5.97 -25.12
N VAL A 149 6.91 6.63 -24.03
CA VAL A 149 7.55 7.88 -23.59
C VAL A 149 9.01 7.64 -23.23
N LYS A 150 9.32 6.53 -22.56
CA LYS A 150 10.70 6.15 -22.22
C LYS A 150 11.54 5.85 -23.45
N GLN A 151 10.96 5.24 -24.48
CA GLN A 151 11.65 4.97 -25.75
C GLN A 151 11.91 6.25 -26.54
N LEU A 152 10.93 7.15 -26.61
CA LEU A 152 11.04 8.42 -27.34
C LEU A 152 11.92 9.43 -26.62
N TYR A 153 11.87 9.44 -25.29
CA TYR A 153 12.53 10.42 -24.43
C TYR A 153 13.25 9.75 -23.24
N PRO A 154 14.35 9.01 -23.48
CA PRO A 154 15.03 8.23 -22.44
C PRO A 154 15.59 9.06 -21.28
N GLU A 155 15.84 10.35 -21.52
CA GLU A 155 16.39 11.27 -20.51
C GLU A 155 15.33 11.79 -19.53
N LEU A 156 14.06 11.43 -19.73
CA LEU A 156 12.97 11.82 -18.85
C LEU A 156 12.65 10.71 -17.85
N GLU A 157 12.85 11.02 -16.57
CA GLU A 157 12.07 10.39 -15.51
C GLU A 157 10.69 11.06 -15.45
N ALA A 158 9.73 10.50 -16.18
CA ALA A 158 8.33 10.92 -16.14
C ALA A 158 7.45 9.73 -15.78
N ASN A 159 6.72 9.85 -14.65
CA ASN A 159 5.64 8.93 -14.35
C ASN A 159 4.47 9.25 -15.29
N VAL A 160 4.14 8.33 -16.18
CA VAL A 160 3.09 8.51 -17.18
C VAL A 160 1.75 8.15 -16.54
N ILE A 161 0.78 9.06 -16.71
CA ILE A 161 -0.57 8.89 -16.17
C ILE A 161 -1.56 9.10 -17.31
N VAL A 162 -2.32 8.07 -17.60
CA VAL A 162 -3.51 8.09 -18.46
C VAL A 162 -4.73 8.29 -17.56
N LYS A 163 -5.71 9.07 -18.02
CA LYS A 163 -6.91 9.39 -17.24
C LYS A 163 -8.16 8.92 -17.95
N GLU A 164 -9.15 8.44 -17.19
CA GLU A 164 -10.48 8.19 -17.72
C GLU A 164 -11.16 9.53 -18.08
N THR A 165 -11.90 9.57 -19.20
CA THR A 165 -12.71 10.73 -19.59
C THR A 165 -14.20 10.45 -19.39
N SER A 166 -14.93 11.43 -18.87
CA SER A 166 -16.39 11.35 -18.76
C SER A 166 -17.12 11.73 -20.05
N GLN A 167 -16.41 12.27 -21.04
CA GLN A 167 -16.97 12.71 -22.31
C GLN A 167 -16.70 11.68 -23.40
N SER A 168 -17.73 10.92 -23.79
CA SER A 168 -17.64 9.84 -24.79
C SER A 168 -17.08 10.28 -26.15
N LYS A 169 -17.27 11.55 -26.54
CA LYS A 169 -16.67 12.12 -27.76
C LYS A 169 -15.13 12.14 -27.76
N PHE A 170 -14.51 12.05 -26.59
CA PHE A 170 -13.05 12.02 -26.42
C PHE A 170 -12.54 10.60 -26.11
N GLY A 171 -13.35 9.58 -26.36
CA GLY A 171 -13.02 8.18 -26.08
C GLY A 171 -13.34 7.78 -24.65
N ASP A 172 -12.63 6.76 -24.17
CA ASP A 172 -12.77 6.18 -22.84
C ASP A 172 -11.65 6.69 -21.91
N TYR A 173 -10.45 6.86 -22.46
CA TYR A 173 -9.28 7.37 -21.74
C TYR A 173 -8.56 8.46 -22.54
N GLN A 174 -7.77 9.27 -21.86
CA GLN A 174 -7.00 10.35 -22.46
C GLN A 174 -5.60 10.40 -21.84
N PHE A 175 -4.60 10.53 -22.72
CA PHE A 175 -3.24 10.92 -22.34
C PHE A 175 -3.12 12.44 -22.46
N ASP A 176 -2.91 13.12 -21.34
CA ASP A 176 -2.83 14.58 -21.23
C ASP A 176 -1.43 15.10 -20.80
N MET A 177 -0.43 14.21 -20.84
CA MET A 177 0.92 14.48 -20.32
C MET A 177 1.84 15.16 -21.34
N SER A 178 1.41 15.32 -22.59
CA SER A 178 2.22 15.92 -23.67
C SER A 178 2.76 17.33 -23.33
N PRO A 179 2.00 18.25 -22.69
CA PRO A 179 2.52 19.55 -22.28
C PRO A 179 3.61 19.45 -21.20
N LEU A 180 3.47 18.53 -20.24
CA LEU A 180 4.45 18.33 -19.18
C LEU A 180 5.75 17.76 -19.76
N ILE A 181 5.63 16.75 -20.63
CA ILE A 181 6.76 16.13 -21.33
C ILE A 181 7.48 17.18 -22.18
N ALA A 182 6.75 17.97 -22.97
CA ALA A 182 7.32 19.03 -23.79
C ALA A 182 8.13 20.05 -22.96
N ASN A 183 7.60 20.46 -21.80
CA ASN A 183 8.30 21.38 -20.89
C ASN A 183 9.57 20.75 -20.29
N LYS A 184 9.50 19.49 -19.84
CA LYS A 184 10.67 18.79 -19.30
C LYS A 184 11.76 18.62 -20.35
N ILE A 185 11.42 18.25 -21.60
CA ILE A 185 12.38 18.15 -22.72
C ILE A 185 12.98 19.52 -23.02
N SER A 186 12.16 20.55 -23.09
CA SER A 186 12.64 21.91 -23.35
C SER A 186 13.63 22.39 -22.28
N THR A 187 13.42 21.98 -21.03
CA THR A 187 14.29 22.31 -19.90
C THR A 187 15.57 21.47 -19.90
N ALA A 188 15.48 20.17 -20.18
CA ALA A 188 16.62 19.24 -20.13
C ALA A 188 17.54 19.39 -21.36
N CYS A 189 16.97 19.47 -22.55
CA CYS A 189 17.69 19.39 -23.82
C CYS A 189 17.84 20.76 -24.52
N GLY A 190 17.23 21.83 -24.00
CA GLY A 190 17.23 23.16 -24.62
C GLY A 190 16.46 23.28 -25.95
N ALA A 191 15.83 22.19 -26.40
CA ALA A 191 15.08 22.12 -27.65
C ALA A 191 13.58 22.37 -27.40
N LYS A 192 13.02 23.41 -28.03
CA LYS A 192 11.57 23.69 -27.96
C LYS A 192 10.79 22.69 -28.80
N ILE A 193 10.16 21.73 -28.14
CA ILE A 193 9.17 20.83 -28.76
C ILE A 193 7.76 21.30 -28.39
N SER A 194 6.82 21.30 -29.35
CA SER A 194 5.45 21.67 -29.04
C SER A 194 4.72 20.49 -28.36
N PRO A 195 3.77 20.74 -27.44
CA PRO A 195 2.96 19.68 -26.84
C PRO A 195 2.15 18.85 -27.85
N GLU A 196 1.79 19.44 -28.99
CA GLU A 196 1.09 18.74 -30.07
C GLU A 196 2.02 17.79 -30.83
N ASP A 197 3.27 18.18 -31.04
CA ASP A 197 4.27 17.29 -31.66
C ASP A 197 4.56 16.10 -30.74
N VAL A 198 4.71 16.33 -29.43
CA VAL A 198 4.83 15.23 -28.45
C VAL A 198 3.65 14.28 -28.54
N ALA A 199 2.41 14.79 -28.61
CA ALA A 199 1.22 13.96 -28.71
C ALA A 199 1.20 13.12 -30.00
N LYS A 200 1.60 13.72 -31.14
CA LYS A 200 1.71 13.02 -32.43
C LYS A 200 2.79 11.94 -32.40
N ASP A 201 3.97 12.25 -31.85
CA ASP A 201 5.08 11.31 -31.76
C ASP A 201 4.71 10.10 -30.90
N VAL A 202 4.12 10.34 -29.72
CA VAL A 202 3.64 9.28 -28.82
C VAL A 202 2.56 8.44 -29.51
N ALA A 203 1.56 9.08 -30.11
CA ALA A 203 0.47 8.37 -30.81
C ALA A 203 0.98 7.51 -31.98
N SER A 204 2.00 7.97 -32.70
CA SER A 204 2.60 7.23 -33.84
C SER A 204 3.32 5.95 -33.44
N LYS A 205 3.68 5.82 -32.15
CA LYS A 205 4.39 4.67 -31.59
C LYS A 205 3.50 3.73 -30.78
N VAL A 206 2.19 4.01 -30.69
CA VAL A 206 1.24 3.12 -30.01
C VAL A 206 1.24 1.76 -30.71
N PRO A 207 1.61 0.66 -30.02
CA PRO A 207 1.62 -0.66 -30.62
C PRO A 207 0.21 -1.15 -30.89
N SER A 208 0.06 -2.05 -31.85
CA SER A 208 -1.19 -2.78 -32.03
C SER A 208 -1.34 -3.79 -30.88
N VAL A 209 -2.17 -3.45 -29.90
CA VAL A 209 -2.48 -4.30 -28.75
C VAL A 209 -3.98 -4.56 -28.68
N PRO A 210 -4.43 -5.76 -28.27
CA PRO A 210 -5.86 -6.12 -28.27
C PRO A 210 -6.76 -5.14 -27.50
N LEU A 211 -6.23 -4.50 -26.44
CA LEU A 211 -6.96 -3.57 -25.58
C LEU A 211 -7.35 -2.27 -26.29
N ILE A 212 -6.52 -1.75 -27.20
CA ILE A 212 -6.71 -0.43 -27.82
C ILE A 212 -7.40 -0.63 -29.18
N GLY A 213 -8.60 -0.06 -29.32
CA GLY A 213 -9.36 -0.08 -30.58
C GLY A 213 -8.89 1.01 -31.53
N LYS A 214 -8.80 2.26 -31.06
CA LYS A 214 -8.24 3.39 -31.82
C LYS A 214 -7.68 4.47 -30.89
N VAL A 215 -6.76 5.28 -31.45
CA VAL A 215 -6.24 6.50 -30.82
C VAL A 215 -6.45 7.69 -31.75
N GLU A 216 -6.81 8.84 -31.19
CA GLU A 216 -7.03 10.07 -31.93
C GLU A 216 -6.29 11.23 -31.25
N VAL A 217 -5.44 11.94 -31.98
CA VAL A 217 -4.73 13.11 -31.46
C VAL A 217 -5.60 14.35 -31.68
N LEU A 218 -5.89 15.07 -30.60
CA LEU A 218 -6.56 16.36 -30.64
C LEU A 218 -5.74 17.40 -29.87
N ARG A 219 -5.04 18.27 -30.61
CA ARG A 219 -4.06 19.22 -30.04
C ARG A 219 -3.00 18.46 -29.23
N ALA A 220 -2.85 18.78 -27.94
CA ALA A 220 -1.87 18.15 -27.06
C ALA A 220 -2.37 16.87 -26.37
N PHE A 221 -3.56 16.38 -26.70
CA PHE A 221 -4.18 15.22 -26.06
C PHE A 221 -4.27 14.03 -27.01
N ILE A 222 -4.10 12.82 -26.47
CA ILE A 222 -4.35 11.56 -27.20
C ILE A 222 -5.57 10.90 -26.58
N ASN A 223 -6.67 10.88 -27.34
CA ASN A 223 -7.92 10.22 -26.99
C ASN A 223 -7.80 8.73 -27.32
N ILE A 224 -8.19 7.86 -26.39
CA ILE A 224 -8.01 6.42 -26.46
C ILE A 224 -9.39 5.77 -26.37
N PHE A 225 -9.72 4.93 -27.35
CA PHE A 225 -10.96 4.16 -27.41
C PHE A 225 -10.62 2.69 -27.21
N ILE A 226 -11.23 2.07 -26.21
CA ILE A 226 -11.01 0.66 -25.88
C ILE A 226 -11.69 -0.23 -26.90
N ASN A 227 -11.04 -1.34 -27.23
CA ASN A 227 -11.62 -2.35 -28.11
C ASN A 227 -12.74 -3.12 -27.40
N ASN A 228 -13.99 -2.90 -27.84
CA ASN A 228 -15.16 -3.59 -27.30
C ASN A 228 -15.08 -5.11 -27.48
N GLU A 229 -14.48 -5.61 -28.57
CA GLU A 229 -14.30 -7.05 -28.78
C GLU A 229 -13.42 -7.67 -27.69
N HIS A 230 -12.36 -6.96 -27.29
CA HIS A 230 -11.47 -7.38 -26.21
C HIS A 230 -12.21 -7.44 -24.86
N ILE A 231 -13.03 -6.42 -24.55
CA ILE A 231 -13.87 -6.41 -23.34
C ILE A 231 -14.78 -7.65 -23.32
N CYS A 232 -15.49 -7.92 -24.41
CA CYS A 232 -16.39 -9.06 -24.52
C CYS A 232 -15.69 -10.41 -24.29
N LYS A 233 -14.51 -10.61 -24.90
CA LYS A 233 -13.71 -11.83 -24.70
C LYS A 233 -13.22 -11.95 -23.26
N ARG A 234 -12.91 -10.83 -22.61
CA ARG A 234 -12.45 -10.81 -21.22
C ARG A 234 -13.54 -11.21 -20.26
N ILE A 235 -14.78 -10.74 -20.46
CA ILE A 235 -15.94 -11.19 -19.67
C ILE A 235 -16.15 -12.71 -19.76
N SER A 236 -16.13 -13.28 -20.97
CA SER A 236 -16.22 -14.74 -21.17
C SER A 236 -15.12 -15.47 -20.42
N SER A 237 -13.90 -14.95 -20.48
CA SER A 237 -12.75 -15.55 -19.82
C SER A 237 -12.83 -15.45 -18.28
N ILE A 238 -13.33 -14.34 -17.72
CA ILE A 238 -13.58 -14.22 -16.27
C ILE A 238 -14.63 -15.24 -15.82
N PHE A 239 -15.69 -15.47 -16.62
CA PHE A 239 -16.70 -16.48 -16.30
C PHE A 239 -16.12 -17.89 -16.26
N LEU A 240 -15.26 -18.24 -17.23
CA LEU A 240 -14.65 -19.57 -17.34
C LEU A 240 -13.56 -19.81 -16.30
N ASP A 241 -12.63 -18.86 -16.16
CA ASP A 241 -11.43 -18.99 -15.35
C ASP A 241 -11.60 -18.52 -13.89
N GLY A 242 -12.66 -17.75 -13.62
CA GLY A 242 -12.86 -17.02 -12.38
C GLY A 242 -12.22 -15.62 -12.38
N VAL A 243 -12.56 -14.85 -11.35
CA VAL A 243 -12.00 -13.51 -11.10
C VAL A 243 -10.56 -13.65 -10.61
N LYS A 244 -9.60 -13.17 -11.40
CA LYS A 244 -8.16 -13.23 -11.09
C LYS A 244 -7.67 -11.88 -10.59
N SER A 245 -6.82 -11.89 -9.56
CA SER A 245 -6.09 -10.70 -9.14
C SER A 245 -4.92 -10.41 -10.09
N PRO A 246 -4.51 -9.13 -10.22
CA PRO A 246 -3.21 -8.78 -10.78
C PRO A 246 -2.08 -9.50 -10.04
N LYS A 247 -1.00 -9.85 -10.74
CA LYS A 247 0.16 -10.52 -10.12
C LYS A 247 1.22 -9.50 -9.75
N VAL A 248 1.70 -9.61 -8.52
CA VAL A 248 2.73 -8.75 -7.95
C VAL A 248 3.81 -9.60 -7.30
N SER A 249 5.02 -9.05 -7.18
CA SER A 249 6.11 -9.68 -6.43
C SER A 249 5.65 -9.96 -5.00
N LYS A 250 5.68 -11.24 -4.61
CA LYS A 250 5.33 -11.66 -3.25
C LYS A 250 6.27 -11.05 -2.22
N LYS A 251 5.70 -10.61 -1.10
CA LYS A 251 6.41 -10.00 0.04
C LYS A 251 5.87 -10.58 1.35
N LYS A 252 6.65 -10.50 2.42
CA LYS A 252 6.18 -10.76 3.80
C LYS A 252 5.66 -9.46 4.42
N VAL A 253 4.41 -9.46 4.83
CA VAL A 253 3.68 -8.29 5.35
C VAL A 253 3.27 -8.57 6.78
N ILE A 254 3.61 -7.66 7.70
CA ILE A 254 3.10 -7.66 9.06
C ILE A 254 2.05 -6.55 9.16
N ILE A 255 0.89 -6.89 9.72
CA ILE A 255 -0.16 -5.91 10.00
C ILE A 255 -0.47 -5.96 11.48
N ASP A 256 -0.22 -4.84 12.16
CA ASP A 256 -0.45 -4.65 13.59
C ASP A 256 -1.76 -3.89 13.80
N PHE A 257 -2.73 -4.53 14.45
CA PHE A 257 -4.05 -3.97 14.64
C PHE A 257 -4.77 -4.51 15.89
N SER A 258 -5.90 -3.88 16.20
CA SER A 258 -6.74 -4.11 17.39
C SER A 258 -6.12 -3.59 18.67
N SER A 259 -5.02 -4.21 19.11
CA SER A 259 -4.14 -3.81 20.20
C SER A 259 -4.86 -3.27 21.46
N PRO A 260 -5.87 -3.98 22.01
CA PRO A 260 -6.51 -3.57 23.26
C PRO A 260 -5.58 -3.71 24.47
N ASN A 261 -5.88 -2.95 25.51
CA ASN A 261 -5.19 -3.06 26.79
C ASN A 261 -5.87 -4.10 27.68
N ILE A 262 -5.10 -4.99 28.30
CA ILE A 262 -5.61 -5.95 29.29
C ILE A 262 -6.23 -5.18 30.47
N ALA A 263 -7.27 -5.78 31.08
CA ALA A 263 -8.06 -5.19 32.16
C ALA A 263 -8.83 -3.91 31.80
N LYS A 264 -8.86 -3.53 30.52
CA LYS A 264 -9.75 -2.51 29.97
C LYS A 264 -10.65 -3.13 28.92
N GLN A 265 -11.88 -2.66 28.87
CA GLN A 265 -12.82 -3.10 27.85
C GLN A 265 -12.50 -2.50 26.48
N MET A 266 -12.74 -3.29 25.44
CA MET A 266 -12.68 -2.79 24.07
C MET A 266 -13.75 -1.72 23.85
N HIS A 267 -13.40 -0.74 23.02
CA HIS A 267 -14.22 0.41 22.71
C HIS A 267 -14.11 0.73 21.22
N VAL A 268 -14.93 1.68 20.74
CA VAL A 268 -15.04 2.03 19.31
C VAL A 268 -13.72 2.41 18.63
N GLY A 269 -12.75 2.98 19.36
CA GLY A 269 -11.40 3.21 18.83
C GLY A 269 -10.66 1.93 18.43
N HIS A 270 -10.72 0.89 19.28
CA HIS A 270 -10.15 -0.44 18.98
C HIS A 270 -10.93 -1.10 17.84
N LEU A 271 -12.25 -0.91 17.77
CA LEU A 271 -13.09 -1.44 16.69
C LEU A 271 -12.60 -0.99 15.30
N ARG A 272 -12.31 0.31 15.12
CA ARG A 272 -11.81 0.82 13.82
C ARG A 272 -10.52 0.15 13.40
N SER A 273 -9.53 0.13 14.31
CA SER A 273 -8.25 -0.57 14.07
C SER A 273 -8.49 -2.03 13.68
N THR A 274 -9.40 -2.69 14.39
CA THR A 274 -9.70 -4.12 14.18
C THR A 274 -10.33 -4.39 12.82
N ILE A 275 -11.33 -3.60 12.40
CA ILE A 275 -12.00 -3.77 11.10
C ILE A 275 -11.05 -3.44 9.95
N ILE A 276 -10.35 -2.31 10.04
CA ILE A 276 -9.44 -1.85 8.97
C ILE A 276 -8.27 -2.81 8.82
N GLY A 277 -7.63 -3.22 9.93
CA GLY A 277 -6.49 -4.12 9.91
C GLY A 277 -6.83 -5.52 9.40
N GLU A 278 -7.99 -6.05 9.80
CA GLU A 278 -8.47 -7.34 9.30
C GLU A 278 -8.78 -7.29 7.79
N SER A 279 -9.48 -6.25 7.31
CA SER A 279 -9.79 -6.12 5.88
C SER A 279 -8.53 -5.87 5.04
N LEU A 280 -7.54 -5.12 5.56
CA LEU A 280 -6.23 -5.00 4.92
C LEU A 280 -5.49 -6.34 4.88
N SER A 281 -5.59 -7.15 5.92
CA SER A 281 -4.98 -8.49 5.96
C SER A 281 -5.57 -9.38 4.86
N ARG A 282 -6.90 -9.43 4.76
CA ARG A 282 -7.61 -10.17 3.70
C ARG A 282 -7.26 -9.66 2.31
N PHE A 283 -7.15 -8.33 2.14
CA PHE A 283 -6.74 -7.72 0.87
C PHE A 283 -5.32 -8.13 0.46
N MET A 284 -4.37 -8.10 1.40
CA MET A 284 -2.98 -8.50 1.11
C MET A 284 -2.88 -10.00 0.82
N GLU A 285 -3.62 -10.85 1.53
CA GLU A 285 -3.70 -12.28 1.23
C GLU A 285 -4.31 -12.55 -0.15
N TYR A 286 -5.35 -11.81 -0.54
CA TYR A 286 -5.94 -11.87 -1.88
C TYR A 286 -4.93 -11.52 -2.98
N MET A 287 -4.02 -10.58 -2.72
CA MET A 287 -2.90 -10.23 -3.60
C MET A 287 -1.73 -11.22 -3.55
N GLY A 288 -1.82 -12.27 -2.73
CA GLY A 288 -0.82 -13.33 -2.64
C GLY A 288 0.38 -13.02 -1.74
N PHE A 289 0.29 -11.99 -0.89
CA PHE A 289 1.30 -11.70 0.14
C PHE A 289 1.26 -12.73 1.28
N SER A 290 2.40 -12.95 1.93
CA SER A 290 2.44 -13.70 3.19
C SER A 290 2.15 -12.73 4.33
N VAL A 291 0.97 -12.85 4.95
CA VAL A 291 0.51 -11.90 5.97
C VAL A 291 0.63 -12.51 7.36
N LEU A 292 1.29 -11.78 8.26
CA LEU A 292 1.30 -12.04 9.69
C LEU A 292 0.46 -10.97 10.40
N ARG A 293 -0.66 -11.40 10.96
CA ARG A 293 -1.65 -10.56 11.64
C ARG A 293 -1.31 -10.50 13.13
N LEU A 294 -0.87 -9.36 13.63
CA LEU A 294 -0.42 -9.22 15.01
C LEU A 294 -1.37 -8.35 15.83
N ASN A 295 -1.69 -8.82 17.03
CA ASN A 295 -2.41 -8.09 18.05
C ASN A 295 -1.41 -7.66 19.13
N HIS A 296 -0.99 -6.39 19.12
CA HIS A 296 -0.01 -5.85 20.05
C HIS A 296 -0.67 -5.39 21.35
N ILE A 297 -1.17 -6.37 22.12
CA ILE A 297 -1.92 -6.08 23.35
C ILE A 297 -1.06 -5.43 24.43
N GLY A 298 -1.68 -4.53 25.20
CA GLY A 298 -1.08 -3.94 26.39
C GLY A 298 -1.17 -4.90 27.57
N ASP A 299 -0.34 -5.94 27.57
CA ASP A 299 -0.28 -6.99 28.60
C ASP A 299 0.92 -6.85 29.55
N TRP A 300 1.64 -5.74 29.45
CA TRP A 300 2.76 -5.41 30.32
C TRP A 300 2.62 -3.98 30.86
N GLY A 301 3.10 -3.73 32.08
CA GLY A 301 3.07 -2.40 32.66
C GLY A 301 2.83 -2.37 34.17
N THR A 302 2.96 -1.19 34.76
CA THR A 302 2.88 -1.00 36.22
C THR A 302 1.49 -1.27 36.79
N GLN A 303 0.44 -1.16 35.97
CA GLN A 303 -0.94 -1.46 36.35
C GLN A 303 -1.13 -2.92 36.80
N PHE A 304 -0.30 -3.85 36.32
CA PHE A 304 -0.39 -5.24 36.75
C PHE A 304 0.02 -5.46 38.19
N GLY A 305 0.87 -4.59 38.76
CA GLY A 305 1.25 -4.67 40.17
C GLY A 305 0.05 -4.55 41.11
N MET A 306 -0.83 -3.57 40.88
CA MET A 306 -2.04 -3.40 41.69
C MET A 306 -3.07 -4.51 41.43
N LEU A 307 -3.21 -4.97 40.19
CA LEU A 307 -4.11 -6.08 39.86
C LEU A 307 -3.69 -7.38 40.56
N ILE A 308 -2.39 -7.70 40.53
CA ILE A 308 -1.84 -8.90 41.18
C ILE A 308 -1.95 -8.79 42.70
N ALA A 309 -1.57 -7.64 43.28
CA ALA A 309 -1.70 -7.43 44.73
C ALA A 309 -3.16 -7.55 45.20
N HIS A 310 -4.11 -7.05 44.40
CA HIS A 310 -5.53 -7.20 44.68
C HIS A 310 -6.00 -8.65 44.55
N LEU A 311 -5.51 -9.38 43.53
CA LEU A 311 -5.83 -10.79 43.31
C LEU A 311 -5.40 -11.65 44.49
N GLN A 312 -4.19 -11.44 45.00
CA GLN A 312 -3.63 -12.18 46.12
C GLN A 312 -4.45 -12.05 47.40
N GLU A 313 -5.09 -10.90 47.61
CA GLU A 313 -5.95 -10.68 48.77
C GLU A 313 -7.35 -11.23 48.61
N MET A 314 -7.97 -11.00 47.45
CA MET A 314 -9.35 -11.42 47.21
C MET A 314 -9.44 -12.94 47.00
N PHE A 315 -8.40 -13.52 46.42
CA PHE A 315 -8.31 -14.95 46.13
C PHE A 315 -6.96 -15.51 46.61
N PRO A 316 -6.74 -15.70 47.91
CA PRO A 316 -5.48 -16.23 48.44
C PRO A 316 -5.09 -17.60 47.85
N ASN A 317 -6.08 -18.38 47.38
CA ASN A 317 -5.89 -19.69 46.76
C ASN A 317 -5.71 -19.64 45.22
N TYR A 318 -5.47 -18.47 44.61
CA TYR A 318 -5.31 -18.32 43.15
C TYR A 318 -4.25 -19.25 42.52
N LEU A 319 -3.27 -19.70 43.31
CA LEU A 319 -2.26 -20.65 42.86
C LEU A 319 -2.83 -22.05 42.60
N ASN A 320 -3.93 -22.43 43.26
CA ASN A 320 -4.52 -23.77 43.15
C ASN A 320 -5.84 -23.75 42.37
N GLU A 321 -6.55 -22.62 42.38
CA GLU A 321 -7.87 -22.47 41.76
C GLU A 321 -7.91 -21.26 40.84
N THR A 322 -8.58 -21.38 39.70
CA THR A 322 -8.80 -20.24 38.80
C THR A 322 -9.79 -19.27 39.45
N PRO A 323 -9.41 -18.02 39.71
CA PRO A 323 -10.26 -17.06 40.38
C PRO A 323 -11.50 -16.72 39.50
N PRO A 324 -12.71 -16.67 40.08
CA PRO A 324 -13.94 -16.37 39.35
C PRO A 324 -14.10 -14.86 39.09
N ILE A 325 -13.21 -14.28 38.31
CA ILE A 325 -13.27 -12.85 37.93
C ILE A 325 -14.18 -12.72 36.72
N GLU A 326 -15.40 -12.23 36.93
CA GLU A 326 -16.37 -12.00 35.85
C GLU A 326 -16.22 -10.62 35.20
N ASP A 327 -16.04 -9.55 35.99
CA ASP A 327 -15.85 -8.18 35.48
C ASP A 327 -14.46 -7.65 35.85
N LEU A 328 -13.51 -7.82 34.92
CA LEU A 328 -12.15 -7.36 35.13
C LEU A 328 -12.03 -5.82 35.16
N GLN A 329 -12.99 -5.08 34.59
CA GLN A 329 -12.99 -3.61 34.66
C GLN A 329 -13.38 -3.14 36.07
N ALA A 330 -14.36 -3.80 36.69
CA ALA A 330 -14.72 -3.55 38.09
C ALA A 330 -13.53 -3.88 39.01
N PHE A 331 -12.91 -5.04 38.79
CA PHE A 331 -11.70 -5.47 39.50
C PHE A 331 -10.55 -4.46 39.36
N TYR A 332 -10.32 -3.92 38.16
CA TYR A 332 -9.35 -2.85 37.93
C TYR A 332 -9.69 -1.58 38.72
N LYS A 333 -10.95 -1.11 38.67
CA LYS A 333 -11.38 0.10 39.38
C LYS A 333 -11.21 -0.04 40.90
N GLU A 334 -11.52 -1.22 41.44
CA GLU A 334 -11.32 -1.52 42.86
C GLU A 334 -9.83 -1.50 43.23
N SER A 335 -8.98 -2.19 42.47
CA SER A 335 -7.54 -2.18 42.68
C SER A 335 -6.94 -0.77 42.59
N LYS A 336 -7.46 0.06 41.67
CA LYS A 336 -7.00 1.44 41.49
C LYS A 336 -7.40 2.33 42.66
N LYS A 337 -8.64 2.22 43.14
CA LYS A 337 -9.09 2.93 44.33
C LYS A 337 -8.21 2.60 45.54
N ARG A 338 -7.91 1.32 45.75
CA ARG A 338 -7.03 0.87 46.83
C ARG A 338 -5.60 1.37 46.67
N PHE A 339 -5.08 1.39 45.44
CA PHE A 339 -3.76 1.95 45.14
C PHE A 339 -3.65 3.44 45.51
N ASP A 340 -4.72 4.21 45.33
CA ASP A 340 -4.74 5.63 45.61
C ASP A 340 -5.01 5.95 47.09
N GLU A 341 -5.74 5.09 47.81
CA GLU A 341 -6.17 5.32 49.20
C GLU A 341 -5.33 4.60 50.27
N ASP A 342 -4.67 3.48 49.95
CA ASP A 342 -3.94 2.62 50.90
C ASP A 342 -2.43 2.55 50.55
N GLU A 343 -1.60 3.23 51.34
CA GLU A 343 -0.14 3.26 51.17
C GLU A 343 0.52 1.88 51.38
N SER A 344 -0.04 1.00 52.21
CA SER A 344 0.46 -0.38 52.38
C SER A 344 0.19 -1.22 51.14
N PHE A 345 -1.02 -1.09 50.57
CA PHE A 345 -1.37 -1.74 49.31
C PHE A 345 -0.52 -1.21 48.14
N LYS A 346 -0.31 0.10 48.06
CA LYS A 346 0.53 0.74 47.05
C LYS A 346 1.98 0.22 47.08
N SER A 347 2.56 0.09 48.27
CA SER A 347 3.90 -0.50 48.44
C SER A 347 3.96 -1.95 47.93
N ARG A 348 2.95 -2.78 48.26
CA ARG A 348 2.86 -4.16 47.75
C ARG A 348 2.62 -4.24 46.25
N ALA A 349 1.84 -3.33 45.69
CA ALA A 349 1.63 -3.24 44.25
C ALA A 349 2.96 -2.99 43.51
N TYR A 350 3.80 -2.07 44.00
CA TYR A 350 5.14 -1.86 43.45
C TYR A 350 6.04 -3.10 43.58
N GLN A 351 6.00 -3.80 44.71
CA GLN A 351 6.73 -5.06 44.88
C GLN A 351 6.28 -6.12 43.88
N CYS A 352 4.97 -6.22 43.60
CA CYS A 352 4.44 -7.14 42.59
C CYS A 352 4.94 -6.81 41.18
N VAL A 353 5.07 -5.53 40.81
CA VAL A 353 5.67 -5.14 39.52
C VAL A 353 7.10 -5.64 39.41
N VAL A 354 7.91 -5.42 40.45
CA VAL A 354 9.33 -5.85 40.45
C VAL A 354 9.43 -7.37 40.33
N LYS A 355 8.61 -8.12 41.09
CA LYS A 355 8.57 -9.58 41.02
C LYS A 355 8.11 -10.11 39.66
N LEU A 356 7.13 -9.44 39.04
CA LEU A 356 6.68 -9.78 37.69
C LEU A 356 7.81 -9.58 36.67
N GLN A 357 8.54 -8.48 36.77
CA GLN A 357 9.69 -8.18 35.90
C GLN A 357 10.87 -9.14 36.11
N SER A 358 11.03 -9.69 37.32
CA SER A 358 12.01 -10.73 37.61
C SER A 358 11.53 -12.15 37.30
N PHE A 359 10.35 -12.31 36.67
CA PHE A 359 9.76 -13.60 36.32
C PHE A 359 9.54 -14.54 37.52
N ASP A 360 9.13 -14.00 38.66
CA ASP A 360 8.67 -14.82 39.79
C ASP A 360 7.47 -15.67 39.37
N GLU A 361 7.55 -16.99 39.55
CA GLU A 361 6.57 -17.94 38.99
C GLU A 361 5.16 -17.77 39.56
N ASP A 362 5.03 -17.47 40.85
CA ASP A 362 3.73 -17.28 41.49
C ASP A 362 3.06 -15.99 40.97
N ILE A 363 3.85 -14.92 40.85
CA ILE A 363 3.39 -13.63 40.33
C ILE A 363 3.07 -13.71 38.83
N LYS A 364 3.87 -14.46 38.06
CA LYS A 364 3.61 -14.73 36.65
C LYS A 364 2.33 -15.53 36.46
N LYS A 365 2.05 -16.49 37.34
CA LYS A 365 0.79 -17.24 37.33
C LYS A 365 -0.41 -16.34 37.59
N ALA A 366 -0.31 -15.43 38.56
CA ALA A 366 -1.34 -14.40 38.81
C ALA A 366 -1.57 -13.52 37.57
N TRP A 367 -0.49 -13.03 36.96
CA TRP A 367 -0.55 -12.22 35.73
C TRP A 367 -1.24 -12.97 34.59
N GLN A 368 -0.87 -14.23 34.35
CA GLN A 368 -1.45 -15.06 33.30
C GLN A 368 -2.97 -15.22 33.49
N GLN A 369 -3.42 -15.51 34.72
CA GLN A 369 -4.85 -15.63 35.03
C GLN A 369 -5.62 -14.33 34.76
N ILE A 370 -5.04 -13.18 35.10
CA ILE A 370 -5.63 -11.85 34.81
C ILE A 370 -5.73 -11.63 33.29
N CYS A 371 -4.66 -11.93 32.54
CA CYS A 371 -4.66 -11.80 31.10
C CYS A 371 -5.67 -12.74 30.44
N ASP A 372 -5.79 -13.98 30.90
CA ASP A 372 -6.70 -14.98 30.33
C ASP A 372 -8.18 -14.58 30.45
N VAL A 373 -8.56 -13.83 31.48
CA VAL A 373 -9.92 -13.26 31.60
C VAL A 373 -10.16 -12.25 30.47
N SER A 374 -9.26 -11.30 30.26
CA SER A 374 -9.38 -10.34 29.14
C SER A 374 -9.34 -11.03 27.76
N ARG A 375 -8.49 -12.04 27.59
CA ARG A 375 -8.37 -12.78 26.32
C ARG A 375 -9.67 -13.45 25.95
N LYS A 376 -10.38 -14.05 26.92
CA LYS A 376 -11.71 -14.65 26.67
C LYS A 376 -12.72 -13.62 26.18
N ASP A 377 -12.72 -12.43 26.79
CA ASP A 377 -13.60 -11.33 26.36
C ASP A 377 -13.26 -10.87 24.94
N PHE A 378 -11.96 -10.68 24.63
CA PHE A 378 -11.51 -10.27 23.30
C PHE A 378 -11.83 -11.32 22.23
N GLU A 379 -11.58 -12.60 22.53
CA GLU A 379 -11.86 -13.72 21.62
C GLU A 379 -13.36 -13.81 21.27
N SER A 380 -14.24 -13.53 22.23
CA SER A 380 -15.69 -13.48 21.98
C SER A 380 -16.06 -12.41 20.94
N ILE A 381 -15.40 -11.26 21.00
CA ILE A 381 -15.57 -10.14 20.06
C ILE A 381 -14.98 -10.49 18.70
N TYR A 382 -13.75 -11.04 18.66
CA TYR A 382 -13.10 -11.43 17.41
C TYR A 382 -13.87 -12.52 16.68
N LYS A 383 -14.37 -13.53 17.40
CA LYS A 383 -15.23 -14.58 16.83
C LYS A 383 -16.52 -13.99 16.25
N ARG A 384 -17.16 -13.07 16.96
CA ARG A 384 -18.39 -12.41 16.48
C ARG A 384 -18.13 -11.59 15.22
N LEU A 385 -17.00 -10.91 15.16
CA LEU A 385 -16.59 -10.11 14.01
C LEU A 385 -15.86 -10.91 12.92
N ASP A 386 -15.73 -12.24 13.03
CA ASP A 386 -14.95 -13.09 12.12
C ASP A 386 -13.53 -12.54 11.87
N ILE A 387 -12.75 -12.39 12.95
CA ILE A 387 -11.41 -11.81 12.93
C ILE A 387 -10.41 -12.86 13.36
N GLN A 388 -9.32 -12.98 12.61
CA GLN A 388 -8.21 -13.86 12.93
C GLN A 388 -6.98 -13.01 13.19
N VAL A 389 -6.41 -13.12 14.39
CA VAL A 389 -5.22 -12.36 14.77
C VAL A 389 -4.38 -13.16 15.75
N GLN A 390 -3.06 -13.04 15.63
CA GLN A 390 -2.11 -13.66 16.55
C GLN A 390 -1.70 -12.66 17.64
N GLU A 391 -1.92 -13.02 18.90
CA GLU A 391 -1.49 -12.22 20.04
C GLU A 391 0.05 -12.19 20.17
N ARG A 392 0.61 -10.98 20.19
CA ARG A 392 2.00 -10.70 20.59
C ARG A 392 2.07 -9.34 21.29
N GLY A 393 1.70 -9.36 22.57
CA GLY A 393 1.71 -8.19 23.43
C GLY A 393 3.09 -7.66 23.78
N GLU A 394 3.12 -6.55 24.51
CA GLU A 394 4.34 -5.93 25.03
C GLU A 394 5.21 -6.90 25.83
N SER A 395 4.61 -7.86 26.54
CA SER A 395 5.31 -8.86 27.35
C SER A 395 6.28 -9.72 26.51
N TYR A 396 5.95 -9.99 25.24
CA TYR A 396 6.77 -10.77 24.32
C TYR A 396 8.16 -10.13 24.09
N TYR A 397 8.21 -8.79 24.09
CA TYR A 397 9.41 -8.02 23.75
C TYR A 397 10.25 -7.65 24.98
N GLN A 398 9.86 -8.07 26.19
CA GLN A 398 10.49 -7.62 27.45
C GLN A 398 12.00 -7.91 27.51
N SER A 399 12.40 -9.13 27.15
CA SER A 399 13.83 -9.50 27.11
C SER A 399 14.59 -8.79 25.98
N MET A 400 13.90 -8.41 24.91
CA MET A 400 14.46 -7.69 23.76
C MET A 400 14.69 -6.21 24.09
N MET A 401 13.82 -5.60 24.89
CA MET A 401 13.98 -4.22 25.37
C MET A 401 15.29 -4.05 26.17
N VAL A 402 15.61 -5.00 27.06
CA VAL A 402 16.85 -4.98 27.84
C VAL A 402 18.07 -4.98 26.92
N LYS A 403 18.08 -5.87 25.92
CA LYS A 403 19.18 -5.98 24.95
C LYS A 403 19.29 -4.72 24.09
N LEU A 404 18.17 -4.21 23.59
CA LEU A 404 18.12 -3.01 22.77
C LEU A 404 18.74 -1.81 23.49
N VAL A 405 18.35 -1.59 24.74
CA VAL A 405 18.84 -0.44 25.51
C VAL A 405 20.36 -0.51 25.72
N GLU A 406 20.90 -1.70 26.00
CA GLU A 406 22.35 -1.86 26.16
C GLU A 406 23.09 -1.65 24.83
N GLU A 407 22.55 -2.16 23.72
CA GLU A 407 23.12 -1.90 22.38
C GLU A 407 23.14 -0.41 22.04
N LEU A 408 22.04 0.32 22.27
CA LEU A 408 21.95 1.75 22.00
C LEU A 408 22.91 2.57 22.89
N LYS A 409 23.09 2.13 24.13
CA LYS A 409 24.06 2.72 25.06
C LYS A 409 25.49 2.53 24.58
N ILE A 410 25.85 1.31 24.16
CA ILE A 410 27.20 0.99 23.63
C ILE A 410 27.46 1.76 22.34
N ALA A 411 26.45 1.87 21.47
CA ALA A 411 26.54 2.60 20.20
C ALA A 411 26.52 4.13 20.37
N GLY A 412 26.31 4.66 21.58
CA GLY A 412 26.36 6.09 21.87
C GLY A 412 25.15 6.89 21.40
N PHE A 413 24.01 6.24 21.17
CA PHE A 413 22.77 6.91 20.75
C PHE A 413 21.94 7.47 21.93
N LEU A 414 22.19 7.00 23.15
CA LEU A 414 21.45 7.45 24.33
C LEU A 414 22.10 8.67 24.98
N GLN A 415 21.28 9.68 25.25
CA GLN A 415 21.64 10.87 26.01
C GLN A 415 20.92 10.87 27.35
N GLU A 416 21.54 11.50 28.35
CA GLU A 416 20.92 11.69 29.66
C GLU A 416 20.19 13.03 29.69
N ASP A 417 18.91 13.00 30.09
CA ASP A 417 18.04 14.17 30.14
C ASP A 417 17.18 14.09 31.42
N GLU A 418 17.48 14.94 32.40
CA GLU A 418 16.78 14.97 33.71
C GLU A 418 16.71 13.59 34.40
N GLY A 419 17.79 12.81 34.32
CA GLY A 419 17.88 11.45 34.87
C GLY A 419 17.19 10.37 34.04
N ARG A 420 16.56 10.73 32.92
CA ARG A 420 16.03 9.79 31.91
C ARG A 420 17.10 9.49 30.87
N LYS A 421 16.98 8.35 30.18
CA LYS A 421 17.77 8.06 28.98
C LYS A 421 16.90 8.20 27.74
N VAL A 422 17.30 9.11 26.87
CA VAL A 422 16.54 9.51 25.70
C VAL A 422 17.34 9.29 24.42
N PHE A 423 16.65 9.05 23.32
CA PHE A 423 17.21 9.01 21.97
C PHE A 423 16.55 10.12 21.13
N PHE A 424 17.35 10.89 20.40
CA PHE A 424 16.88 11.94 19.49
C PHE A 424 17.06 11.50 18.03
N PRO A 425 16.01 10.98 17.37
CA PRO A 425 16.06 10.67 15.96
C PRO A 425 16.14 11.93 15.08
N SER A 426 16.76 11.77 13.92
CA SER A 426 16.97 12.81 12.92
C SER A 426 15.64 13.34 12.39
N GLY A 427 15.48 14.67 12.43
CA GLY A 427 14.28 15.35 11.97
C GLY A 427 13.13 15.37 12.98
N CYS A 428 13.29 14.80 14.18
CA CYS A 428 12.31 14.83 15.25
C CYS A 428 12.67 15.90 16.31
N ILE A 429 11.65 16.57 16.85
CA ILE A 429 11.81 17.55 17.94
C ILE A 429 11.68 16.85 19.30
N ILE A 430 10.74 15.89 19.39
CA ILE A 430 10.46 15.14 20.60
C ILE A 430 11.35 13.88 20.60
N PRO A 431 12.14 13.64 21.66
CA PRO A 431 12.93 12.43 21.77
C PRO A 431 12.09 11.24 22.22
N LEU A 432 12.59 10.04 21.91
CA LEU A 432 12.14 8.80 22.53
C LEU A 432 12.72 8.70 23.94
N THR A 433 11.89 8.48 24.94
CA THR A 433 12.34 8.22 26.32
C THR A 433 12.41 6.72 26.55
N LEU A 434 13.59 6.10 26.45
CA LEU A 434 13.72 4.65 26.58
C LEU A 434 13.87 4.18 28.04
N ILE A 435 14.39 5.02 28.93
CA ILE A 435 14.46 4.71 30.36
C ILE A 435 14.03 5.93 31.16
N LYS A 436 13.09 5.72 32.09
CA LYS A 436 12.69 6.72 33.08
C LYS A 436 13.76 6.92 34.14
N SER A 437 13.62 7.95 34.97
CA SER A 437 14.52 8.21 36.10
C SER A 437 14.53 7.09 37.16
N ASP A 438 13.46 6.31 37.26
CA ASP A 438 13.36 5.13 38.12
C ASP A 438 13.97 3.85 37.52
N GLY A 439 14.55 3.93 36.32
CA GLY A 439 15.14 2.79 35.60
C GLY A 439 14.13 1.94 34.81
N GLY A 440 12.83 2.24 34.86
CA GLY A 440 11.80 1.52 34.14
C GLY A 440 11.74 1.88 32.64
N PHE A 441 11.46 0.88 31.80
CA PHE A 441 11.18 1.07 30.37
C PHE A 441 9.81 1.72 30.13
N THR A 442 9.63 2.20 28.89
CA THR A 442 8.44 2.92 28.41
C THR A 442 7.87 2.26 27.15
N TYR A 443 6.77 2.80 26.64
CA TYR A 443 6.19 2.42 25.35
C TYR A 443 7.15 2.71 24.17
N ASP A 444 7.99 3.75 24.26
CA ASP A 444 9.02 4.02 23.25
C ASP A 444 10.01 2.85 23.14
N THR A 445 10.27 2.18 24.26
CA THR A 445 11.21 1.06 24.34
C THR A 445 10.59 -0.20 23.74
N SER A 446 9.32 -0.49 24.08
CA SER A 446 8.60 -1.65 23.56
C SER A 446 8.38 -1.52 22.05
N ASP A 447 7.99 -0.35 21.56
CA ASP A 447 7.70 -0.15 20.14
C ASP A 447 8.97 -0.17 19.29
N LEU A 448 10.08 0.38 19.81
CA LEU A 448 11.36 0.32 19.12
C LEU A 448 11.92 -1.12 19.08
N ALA A 449 11.78 -1.87 20.18
CA ALA A 449 12.12 -3.30 20.21
C ALA A 449 11.23 -4.13 19.26
N THR A 450 9.94 -3.79 19.19
CA THR A 450 8.97 -4.40 18.29
C THR A 450 9.33 -4.15 16.82
N LEU A 451 9.68 -2.92 16.46
CA LEU A 451 10.16 -2.59 15.11
C LEU A 451 11.39 -3.42 14.74
N LYS A 452 12.38 -3.52 15.66
CA LYS A 452 13.58 -4.33 15.44
C LYS A 452 13.23 -5.80 15.22
N ASN A 453 12.44 -6.41 16.10
CA ASN A 453 12.02 -7.81 15.97
C ASN A 453 11.32 -8.07 14.62
N ARG A 454 10.40 -7.18 14.21
CA ARG A 454 9.68 -7.32 12.94
C ARG A 454 10.57 -7.20 11.70
N LEU A 455 11.63 -6.40 11.78
CA LEU A 455 12.59 -6.23 10.69
C LEU A 455 13.62 -7.35 10.59
N PHE A 456 14.12 -7.85 11.73
CA PHE A 456 15.24 -8.78 11.78
C PHE A 456 14.85 -10.22 12.07
N ASP A 457 13.93 -10.45 13.01
CA ASP A 457 13.53 -11.82 13.39
C ASP A 457 12.40 -12.32 12.48
N GLU A 458 11.47 -11.44 12.15
CA GLU A 458 10.40 -11.74 11.18
C GLU A 458 10.77 -11.40 9.74
N GLU A 459 11.86 -10.68 9.50
CA GLU A 459 12.34 -10.34 8.15
C GLU A 459 11.27 -9.67 7.26
N ALA A 460 10.32 -8.92 7.85
CA ALA A 460 9.20 -8.36 7.11
C ALA A 460 9.66 -7.36 6.05
N ASP A 461 9.06 -7.43 4.87
CA ASP A 461 9.26 -6.41 3.84
C ASP A 461 8.40 -5.18 4.12
N TRP A 462 7.15 -5.42 4.52
CA TRP A 462 6.16 -4.39 4.83
C TRP A 462 5.69 -4.55 6.27
N ILE A 463 5.65 -3.45 7.01
CA ILE A 463 5.13 -3.39 8.37
C ILE A 463 4.10 -2.26 8.42
N LEU A 464 2.83 -2.63 8.61
CA LEU A 464 1.69 -1.73 8.59
C LEU A 464 1.11 -1.60 10.01
N TYR A 465 1.21 -0.41 10.58
CA TYR A 465 0.68 -0.12 11.92
C TYR A 465 -0.68 0.55 11.81
N VAL A 466 -1.75 -0.15 12.17
CA VAL A 466 -3.14 0.34 12.06
C VAL A 466 -3.56 0.97 13.39
N VAL A 467 -3.19 2.24 13.58
CA VAL A 467 -3.39 2.96 14.85
C VAL A 467 -4.03 4.32 14.60
N ASP A 468 -4.74 4.84 15.61
CA ASP A 468 -5.32 6.19 15.60
C ASP A 468 -4.30 7.27 15.18
N ARG A 469 -4.79 8.29 14.45
CA ARG A 469 -3.96 9.43 14.01
C ARG A 469 -3.31 10.20 15.14
N GLY A 470 -3.85 10.15 16.36
CA GLY A 470 -3.25 10.76 17.54
C GLY A 470 -1.85 10.24 17.87
N GLN A 471 -1.48 9.04 17.41
CA GLN A 471 -0.17 8.43 17.60
C GLN A 471 0.83 8.69 16.46
N SER A 472 0.48 9.54 15.48
CA SER A 472 1.31 9.73 14.27
C SER A 472 2.72 10.22 14.57
N GLU A 473 2.86 11.19 15.48
CA GLU A 473 4.17 11.78 15.84
C GLU A 473 5.08 10.75 16.53
N HIS A 474 4.49 9.91 17.39
CA HIS A 474 5.18 8.81 18.05
C HIS A 474 5.74 7.80 17.02
N PHE A 475 4.88 7.28 16.14
CA PHE A 475 5.30 6.31 15.13
C PHE A 475 6.34 6.87 14.16
N GLU A 476 6.18 8.12 13.69
CA GLU A 476 7.20 8.75 12.84
C GLU A 476 8.55 8.87 13.55
N THR A 477 8.55 9.11 14.87
CA THR A 477 9.77 9.15 15.69
C THR A 477 10.41 7.76 15.82
N ILE A 478 9.61 6.71 16.05
CA ILE A 478 10.08 5.31 16.05
C ILE A 478 10.65 4.91 14.67
N TYR A 479 10.00 5.32 13.58
CA TYR A 479 10.47 5.02 12.22
C TYR A 479 11.76 5.76 11.89
N ALA A 480 11.90 7.01 12.35
CA ALA A 480 13.13 7.78 12.23
C ALA A 480 14.26 7.12 13.01
N ALA A 481 14.01 6.68 14.25
CA ALA A 481 14.96 5.93 15.04
C ALA A 481 15.46 4.69 14.30
N GLY A 482 14.56 3.89 13.72
CA GLY A 482 14.95 2.72 12.93
C GLY A 482 15.82 3.04 11.71
N ARG A 483 15.59 4.18 11.03
CA ARG A 483 16.41 4.63 9.90
C ARG A 483 17.79 5.09 10.35
N ASP A 484 17.86 5.88 11.42
CA ASP A 484 19.12 6.39 11.97
C ASP A 484 20.03 5.26 12.48
N LEU A 485 19.41 4.21 13.02
CA LEU A 485 20.09 2.99 13.45
C LEU A 485 20.47 2.06 12.28
N GLY A 486 20.11 2.42 11.05
CA GLY A 486 20.40 1.64 9.85
C GLY A 486 19.64 0.32 9.75
N TRP A 487 18.50 0.18 10.43
CA TRP A 487 17.73 -1.07 10.46
C TRP A 487 16.97 -1.34 9.16
N TYR A 488 16.62 -0.31 8.41
CA TYR A 488 15.98 -0.46 7.10
C TYR A 488 16.19 0.76 6.20
N ASP A 489 16.14 0.54 4.89
CA ASP A 489 16.03 1.59 3.87
C ASP A 489 14.56 1.75 3.47
N PRO A 490 13.94 2.95 3.61
CA PRO A 490 12.57 3.20 3.19
C PRO A 490 12.34 3.02 1.69
N LYS A 491 13.38 2.94 0.85
CA LYS A 491 13.25 2.59 -0.57
C LYS A 491 13.04 1.09 -0.82
N ILE A 492 13.40 0.26 0.16
CA ILE A 492 13.38 -1.20 0.04
C ILE A 492 12.25 -1.80 0.87
N LYS A 493 12.14 -1.40 2.14
CA LYS A 493 11.14 -1.89 3.10
C LYS A 493 10.11 -0.81 3.40
N ARG A 494 8.83 -1.19 3.39
CA ARG A 494 7.70 -0.28 3.65
C ARG A 494 7.32 -0.35 5.13
N VAL A 495 7.67 0.68 5.90
CA VAL A 495 7.19 0.83 7.29
C VAL A 495 6.23 2.00 7.31
N GLU A 496 4.95 1.74 7.58
CA GLU A 496 3.90 2.74 7.39
C GLU A 496 2.89 2.76 8.54
N HIS A 497 2.55 3.98 8.97
CA HIS A 497 1.42 4.23 9.85
C HIS A 497 0.13 4.33 9.04
N VAL A 498 -0.69 3.28 9.11
CA VAL A 498 -2.04 3.23 8.56
C VAL A 498 -2.99 3.95 9.53
N GLN A 499 -2.86 5.28 9.56
CA GLN A 499 -3.65 6.12 10.45
C GLN A 499 -5.15 6.11 10.14
N PHE A 500 -5.97 6.27 11.19
CA PHE A 500 -7.40 6.50 11.05
C PHE A 500 -7.93 7.60 11.99
N GLY A 501 -9.04 8.24 11.60
CA GLY A 501 -9.72 9.30 12.36
C GLY A 501 -10.60 8.79 13.51
N LEU A 502 -11.15 9.71 14.29
CA LEU A 502 -11.96 9.37 15.46
C LEU A 502 -13.36 8.89 15.08
N VAL A 503 -13.99 8.12 15.98
CA VAL A 503 -15.43 7.82 15.92
C VAL A 503 -16.20 8.92 16.64
N LEU A 504 -17.12 9.55 15.94
CA LEU A 504 -17.99 10.61 16.41
C LEU A 504 -19.42 10.12 16.55
N GLY A 505 -20.18 10.72 17.47
CA GLY A 505 -21.64 10.61 17.49
C GLY A 505 -22.30 11.54 16.47
N GLU A 506 -23.63 11.43 16.36
CA GLU A 506 -24.44 12.30 15.51
C GLU A 506 -24.35 13.79 15.91
N ASP A 507 -23.88 14.07 17.12
CA ASP A 507 -23.57 15.41 17.64
C ASP A 507 -22.19 15.95 17.21
N ASN A 508 -21.46 15.23 16.36
CA ASN A 508 -20.09 15.51 15.92
C ASN A 508 -19.06 15.59 17.08
N LYS A 509 -19.35 14.99 18.24
CA LYS A 509 -18.40 14.85 19.34
C LYS A 509 -17.92 13.41 19.46
N LYS A 510 -16.85 13.19 20.23
CA LYS A 510 -16.32 11.85 20.49
C LYS A 510 -17.44 10.93 20.95
N PHE A 511 -17.59 9.79 20.27
CA PHE A 511 -18.67 8.85 20.52
C PHE A 511 -18.63 8.33 21.97
N LYS A 512 -19.72 8.60 22.70
CA LYS A 512 -19.88 8.33 24.12
C LYS A 512 -21.29 7.83 24.40
N THR A 513 -21.48 7.14 25.52
CA THR A 513 -22.80 6.77 26.02
C THR A 513 -23.60 8.01 26.44
N ARG A 514 -24.90 7.86 26.68
CA ARG A 514 -25.75 8.95 27.21
C ARG A 514 -25.27 9.49 28.58
N SER A 515 -24.54 8.67 29.36
CA SER A 515 -23.91 9.07 30.63
C SER A 515 -22.58 9.82 30.44
N GLY A 516 -22.02 9.85 29.22
CA GLY A 516 -20.71 10.46 28.91
C GLY A 516 -19.52 9.50 29.02
N ASP A 517 -19.77 8.24 29.33
CA ASP A 517 -18.78 7.16 29.42
C ASP A 517 -18.40 6.61 28.04
N THR A 518 -17.33 5.82 27.99
CA THR A 518 -16.91 5.14 26.78
C THR A 518 -17.87 3.98 26.47
N VAL A 519 -18.35 3.89 25.23
CA VAL A 519 -19.25 2.81 24.80
C VAL A 519 -18.48 1.49 24.73
N ARG A 520 -18.98 0.47 25.44
CA ARG A 520 -18.46 -0.90 25.36
C ARG A 520 -18.74 -1.46 23.98
N LEU A 521 -17.77 -2.18 23.40
CA LEU A 521 -17.95 -2.74 22.07
C LEU A 521 -19.08 -3.78 22.02
N THR A 522 -19.21 -4.63 23.03
CA THR A 522 -20.30 -5.62 23.11
C THR A 522 -21.67 -4.96 23.06
N ASP A 523 -21.91 -3.92 23.89
CA ASP A 523 -23.18 -3.17 23.91
C ASP A 523 -23.51 -2.54 22.54
N LEU A 524 -22.48 -2.06 21.83
CA LEU A 524 -22.64 -1.52 20.48
C LEU A 524 -23.06 -2.61 19.50
N LEU A 525 -22.41 -3.77 19.53
CA LEU A 525 -22.78 -4.87 18.64
C LEU A 525 -24.20 -5.38 18.94
N ASP A 526 -24.58 -5.48 20.22
CA ASP A 526 -25.91 -5.93 20.66
C ASP A 526 -27.02 -4.96 20.26
N GLU A 527 -26.81 -3.66 20.41
CA GLU A 527 -27.75 -2.65 19.93
C GLU A 527 -27.86 -2.67 18.39
N GLY A 528 -26.75 -2.96 17.70
CA GLY A 528 -26.71 -3.21 16.25
C GLY A 528 -27.62 -4.37 15.83
N VAL A 529 -27.52 -5.52 16.51
CA VAL A 529 -28.41 -6.69 16.31
C VAL A 529 -29.86 -6.26 16.45
N ARG A 530 -30.19 -5.68 17.61
CA ARG A 530 -31.57 -5.35 17.97
C ARG A 530 -32.24 -4.44 16.93
N ARG A 531 -31.50 -3.46 16.39
CA ARG A 531 -32.02 -2.55 15.35
C ARG A 531 -32.10 -3.22 13.97
N ALA A 532 -31.11 -4.04 13.61
CA ALA A 532 -31.13 -4.78 12.36
C ALA A 532 -32.31 -5.75 12.31
N GLU A 533 -32.53 -6.53 13.37
CA GLU A 533 -33.68 -7.43 13.52
C GLU A 533 -35.01 -6.69 13.39
N ALA A 534 -35.18 -5.56 14.08
CA ALA A 534 -36.40 -4.76 13.99
C ALA A 534 -36.70 -4.29 12.55
N LYS A 535 -35.68 -3.82 11.81
CA LYS A 535 -35.82 -3.40 10.41
C LYS A 535 -36.10 -4.57 9.45
N LEU A 536 -35.54 -5.75 9.72
CA LEU A 536 -35.79 -6.95 8.92
C LEU A 536 -37.23 -7.45 9.09
N ILE A 537 -37.72 -7.48 10.34
CA ILE A 537 -39.10 -7.84 10.68
C ILE A 537 -40.09 -6.88 10.02
N GLU A 538 -39.87 -5.56 10.11
CA GLU A 538 -40.71 -4.54 9.46
C GLU A 538 -40.88 -4.78 7.96
N LYS A 539 -39.85 -5.32 7.30
CA LYS A 539 -39.83 -5.55 5.86
C LYS A 539 -40.26 -6.96 5.45
N GLY A 540 -40.73 -7.78 6.39
CA GLY A 540 -41.15 -9.16 6.14
C GLY A 540 -40.01 -10.07 5.67
N ARG A 541 -38.77 -9.75 6.04
CA ARG A 541 -37.58 -10.52 5.66
C ARG A 541 -37.11 -11.29 6.87
N ASP A 542 -37.55 -12.53 6.98
CA ASP A 542 -37.17 -13.38 8.08
C ASP A 542 -35.85 -14.09 7.73
N LYS A 543 -34.79 -13.65 8.42
CA LYS A 543 -33.49 -14.32 8.65
C LYS A 543 -32.28 -13.88 7.81
N GLU A 544 -31.14 -13.85 8.53
CA GLU A 544 -29.75 -14.03 8.09
C GLU A 544 -28.87 -12.82 7.72
N LEU A 545 -29.32 -11.56 7.79
CA LEU A 545 -28.36 -10.44 7.67
C LEU A 545 -27.52 -10.32 8.96
N SER A 546 -26.22 -10.69 8.92
CA SER A 546 -25.34 -10.41 10.06
C SER A 546 -25.15 -8.90 10.23
N GLU A 547 -25.48 -8.41 11.41
CA GLU A 547 -25.33 -7.04 11.87
C GLU A 547 -23.88 -6.54 11.78
N THR A 548 -22.94 -7.47 11.94
CA THR A 548 -21.51 -7.17 11.92
C THR A 548 -21.06 -6.68 10.56
N HIS A 549 -21.72 -7.12 9.48
CA HIS A 549 -21.46 -6.64 8.12
C HIS A 549 -21.78 -5.16 7.97
N CYS A 550 -22.90 -4.69 8.53
CA CYS A 550 -23.29 -3.28 8.47
C CYS A 550 -22.30 -2.39 9.21
N ILE A 551 -21.84 -2.84 10.38
CA ILE A 551 -20.85 -2.10 11.19
C ILE A 551 -19.50 -2.05 10.49
N LYS A 552 -19.00 -3.19 9.97
CA LYS A 552 -17.76 -3.26 9.19
C LYS A 552 -17.81 -2.32 7.98
N TYR A 553 -18.87 -2.44 7.18
CA TYR A 553 -18.98 -1.66 5.96
C TYR A 553 -19.13 -0.17 6.22
N ALA A 554 -19.90 0.22 7.25
CA ALA A 554 -20.09 1.63 7.57
C ALA A 554 -18.79 2.34 8.00
N ASP A 555 -17.84 1.62 8.59
CA ASP A 555 -16.49 2.14 8.83
C ASP A 555 -15.68 2.19 7.51
N LEU A 556 -15.62 1.05 6.81
CA LEU A 556 -14.77 0.88 5.62
C LEU A 556 -15.18 1.76 4.43
N CYS A 557 -16.46 2.13 4.30
CA CYS A 557 -16.96 2.94 3.17
C CYS A 557 -16.60 4.43 3.29
N HIS A 558 -15.97 4.86 4.38
CA HIS A 558 -15.43 6.20 4.54
C HIS A 558 -13.91 6.18 4.48
N SER A 559 -13.31 7.28 4.04
CA SER A 559 -11.86 7.42 4.10
C SER A 559 -11.36 7.22 5.54
N ARG A 560 -10.42 6.29 5.74
CA ARG A 560 -9.90 5.97 7.07
C ARG A 560 -9.32 7.18 7.77
N THR A 561 -8.70 8.11 7.03
CA THR A 561 -8.06 9.31 7.58
C THR A 561 -9.04 10.34 8.11
N SER A 562 -10.31 10.27 7.68
CA SER A 562 -11.37 11.16 8.13
C SER A 562 -11.98 10.67 9.44
N ASP A 563 -12.51 11.61 10.21
CA ASP A 563 -13.37 11.27 11.34
C ASP A 563 -14.69 10.68 10.79
N TYR A 564 -15.22 9.68 11.50
CA TYR A 564 -16.39 8.90 11.08
C TYR A 564 -17.54 9.12 12.05
N VAL A 565 -18.71 9.52 11.54
CA VAL A 565 -19.93 9.70 12.34
C VAL A 565 -20.70 8.39 12.38
N PHE A 566 -20.74 7.77 13.55
CA PHE A 566 -21.47 6.54 13.78
C PHE A 566 -22.97 6.81 13.89
N SER A 567 -23.76 6.17 13.02
CA SER A 567 -25.22 6.23 13.04
C SER A 567 -25.82 4.90 12.63
N TYR A 568 -26.57 4.28 13.54
CA TYR A 568 -27.27 3.02 13.26
C TYR A 568 -28.31 3.18 12.15
N ASP A 569 -29.00 4.31 12.14
CA ASP A 569 -30.12 4.52 11.23
C ASP A 569 -29.61 4.55 9.80
N LYS A 570 -28.53 5.31 9.55
CA LYS A 570 -27.84 5.42 8.26
C LYS A 570 -27.22 4.10 7.80
N MET A 571 -26.47 3.39 8.66
CA MET A 571 -25.80 2.16 8.23
C MET A 571 -26.77 1.02 7.90
N LEU A 572 -27.98 1.07 8.45
CA LEU A 572 -29.05 0.10 8.21
C LEU A 572 -30.06 0.59 7.16
N GLU A 573 -29.77 1.64 6.39
CA GLU A 573 -30.62 2.05 5.25
C GLU A 573 -30.54 1.03 4.11
N ASP A 574 -31.67 0.79 3.44
CA ASP A 574 -31.78 -0.12 2.29
C ASP A 574 -31.45 0.54 0.95
N ARG A 575 -31.13 1.84 0.98
CA ARG A 575 -30.70 2.65 -0.15
C ARG A 575 -29.38 3.31 0.18
N GLY A 576 -28.65 3.68 -0.87
CA GLY A 576 -27.34 4.30 -0.74
C GLY A 576 -26.22 3.27 -0.54
N ASN A 577 -25.02 3.79 -0.24
CA ASN A 577 -23.81 3.00 -0.13
C ASN A 577 -23.75 2.29 1.24
N THR A 578 -24.56 1.24 1.42
CA THR A 578 -24.67 0.46 2.68
C THR A 578 -24.49 -1.04 2.42
N ALA A 579 -24.08 -1.78 3.45
CA ALA A 579 -24.00 -3.24 3.38
C ALA A 579 -25.37 -3.87 3.06
N VAL A 580 -26.45 -3.33 3.65
CA VAL A 580 -27.83 -3.81 3.43
C VAL A 580 -28.17 -3.77 1.94
N TYR A 581 -27.93 -2.63 1.28
CA TYR A 581 -28.18 -2.47 -0.14
C TYR A 581 -27.34 -3.45 -0.98
N LEU A 582 -26.04 -3.55 -0.71
CA LEU A 582 -25.11 -4.36 -1.49
C LEU A 582 -25.38 -5.86 -1.37
N LEU A 583 -25.61 -6.34 -0.16
CA LEU A 583 -25.89 -7.75 0.10
C LEU A 583 -27.24 -8.16 -0.52
N TYR A 584 -28.23 -7.27 -0.48
CA TYR A 584 -29.50 -7.47 -1.19
C TYR A 584 -29.32 -7.46 -2.71
N ALA A 585 -28.52 -6.54 -3.26
CA ALA A 585 -28.21 -6.49 -4.68
C ALA A 585 -27.55 -7.80 -5.14
N TYR A 586 -26.59 -8.31 -4.38
CA TYR A 586 -25.95 -9.61 -4.64
C TYR A 586 -26.95 -10.78 -4.64
N ALA A 587 -27.79 -10.89 -3.60
CA ALA A 587 -28.81 -11.93 -3.52
C ALA A 587 -29.79 -11.86 -4.70
N ARG A 588 -30.17 -10.65 -5.12
CA ARG A 588 -31.01 -10.43 -6.31
C ARG A 588 -30.32 -10.90 -7.59
N ILE A 589 -29.03 -10.59 -7.78
CA ILE A 589 -28.26 -11.03 -8.96
C ILE A 589 -28.23 -12.55 -9.03
N ARG A 590 -27.86 -13.22 -7.93
CA ARG A 590 -27.85 -14.69 -7.83
C ARG A 590 -29.23 -15.31 -8.05
N SER A 591 -30.30 -14.62 -7.64
CA SER A 591 -31.66 -15.11 -7.87
C SER A 591 -32.06 -15.12 -9.34
N ILE A 592 -31.49 -14.28 -10.21
CA ILE A 592 -31.85 -14.23 -11.64
C ILE A 592 -31.53 -15.56 -12.32
N ALA A 593 -30.33 -16.10 -12.12
CA ALA A 593 -29.93 -17.40 -12.65
C ALA A 593 -30.88 -18.51 -12.15
N ARG A 594 -31.19 -18.52 -10.86
CA ARG A 594 -32.14 -19.48 -10.26
C ARG A 594 -33.55 -19.37 -10.85
N THR A 595 -34.07 -18.15 -11.00
CA THR A 595 -35.40 -17.91 -11.58
C THR A 595 -35.46 -18.26 -13.06
N SER A 596 -34.33 -18.11 -13.78
CA SER A 596 -34.20 -18.55 -15.17
C SER A 596 -34.13 -20.07 -15.34
N GLN A 597 -34.09 -20.84 -14.25
CA GLN A 597 -33.93 -22.31 -14.24
C GLN A 597 -32.72 -22.79 -15.06
N THR A 598 -31.71 -21.93 -15.20
CA THR A 598 -30.49 -22.22 -15.95
C THR A 598 -29.36 -22.52 -14.97
N THR A 599 -28.65 -23.64 -15.19
CA THR A 599 -27.48 -24.00 -14.37
C THR A 599 -26.22 -23.31 -14.87
N ARG A 600 -25.23 -23.16 -13.99
CA ARG A 600 -23.93 -22.57 -14.36
C ARG A 600 -23.21 -23.39 -15.43
N GLU A 601 -23.44 -24.70 -15.49
CA GLU A 601 -22.92 -25.61 -16.52
C GLU A 601 -23.54 -25.32 -17.90
N GLN A 602 -24.83 -24.98 -17.96
CA GLN A 602 -25.48 -24.59 -19.21
C GLN A 602 -24.92 -23.26 -19.72
N ILE A 603 -24.69 -22.29 -18.82
CA ILE A 603 -24.02 -21.02 -19.17
C ILE A 603 -22.60 -21.30 -19.67
N ARG A 604 -21.85 -22.20 -19.00
CA ARG A 604 -20.51 -22.63 -19.44
C ARG A 604 -20.52 -23.30 -20.81
N ALA A 605 -21.49 -24.16 -21.09
CA ALA A 605 -21.64 -24.77 -22.41
C ALA A 605 -21.86 -23.70 -23.49
N TYR A 606 -22.71 -22.69 -23.22
CA TYR A 606 -22.89 -21.56 -24.13
C TYR A 606 -21.59 -20.80 -24.39
N VAL A 607 -20.84 -20.44 -23.35
CA VAL A 607 -19.57 -19.71 -23.51
C VAL A 607 -18.54 -20.55 -24.28
N ASN A 608 -18.46 -21.84 -24.03
CA ASN A 608 -17.57 -22.74 -24.77
C ASN A 608 -17.96 -22.87 -26.26
N LEU A 609 -19.24 -22.78 -26.60
CA LEU A 609 -19.72 -22.80 -27.99
C LEU A 609 -19.30 -21.55 -28.78
N LEU A 610 -19.11 -20.41 -28.10
CA LEU A 610 -18.56 -19.20 -28.74
C LEU A 610 -17.09 -19.38 -29.14
N GLY A 611 -16.35 -20.28 -28.48
CA GLY A 611 -14.93 -20.48 -28.74
C GLY A 611 -14.13 -19.19 -28.53
N ASN A 612 -13.56 -18.66 -29.63
CA ASN A 612 -12.81 -17.39 -29.63
C ASN A 612 -13.65 -16.18 -30.03
N ASP A 613 -14.94 -16.36 -30.34
CA ASP A 613 -15.83 -15.26 -30.69
C ASP A 613 -16.15 -14.40 -29.45
N PRO A 614 -16.28 -13.07 -29.61
CA PRO A 614 -16.65 -12.20 -28.50
C PRO A 614 -18.06 -12.52 -27.99
N LEU A 615 -18.26 -12.35 -26.68
CA LEU A 615 -19.60 -12.32 -26.09
C LEU A 615 -20.45 -11.26 -26.83
N PRO A 616 -21.65 -11.60 -27.35
CA PRO A 616 -22.42 -10.71 -28.22
C PRO A 616 -23.16 -9.65 -27.40
N LEU A 617 -22.42 -8.65 -26.91
CA LEU A 617 -22.97 -7.46 -26.26
C LEU A 617 -23.39 -6.45 -27.33
N THR A 618 -24.60 -5.93 -27.23
CA THR A 618 -25.22 -5.03 -28.21
C THR A 618 -25.64 -3.70 -27.61
N GLU A 619 -26.05 -3.68 -26.35
CA GLU A 619 -26.62 -2.49 -25.71
C GLU A 619 -25.55 -1.68 -24.96
N GLN A 620 -25.74 -0.36 -24.89
CA GLN A 620 -24.79 0.53 -24.19
C GLN A 620 -24.65 0.17 -22.70
N GLN A 621 -25.75 -0.25 -22.06
CA GLN A 621 -25.77 -0.62 -20.65
C GLN A 621 -25.01 -1.93 -20.38
N GLU A 622 -24.99 -2.87 -21.33
CA GLU A 622 -24.18 -4.08 -21.27
C GLU A 622 -22.69 -3.74 -21.30
N PHE A 623 -22.27 -2.88 -22.23
CA PHE A 623 -20.88 -2.41 -22.30
C PHE A 623 -20.47 -1.61 -21.07
N ARG A 624 -21.36 -0.78 -20.51
CA ARG A 624 -21.11 -0.04 -19.27
C ARG A 624 -20.86 -0.98 -18.10
N LEU A 625 -21.68 -2.01 -17.92
CA LEU A 625 -21.48 -3.03 -16.89
C LEU A 625 -20.19 -3.82 -17.12
N ALA A 626 -19.93 -4.27 -18.35
CA ALA A 626 -18.72 -5.01 -18.69
C ALA A 626 -17.44 -4.22 -18.39
N ARG A 627 -17.42 -2.92 -18.70
CA ARG A 627 -16.30 -2.03 -18.36
C ARG A 627 -16.15 -1.86 -16.84
N GLN A 628 -17.25 -1.70 -16.11
CA GLN A 628 -17.22 -1.60 -14.65
C GLN A 628 -16.69 -2.88 -13.99
N ILE A 629 -16.95 -4.05 -14.56
CA ILE A 629 -16.37 -5.33 -14.12
C ILE A 629 -14.84 -5.30 -14.25
N LEU A 630 -14.29 -4.89 -15.40
CA LEU A 630 -12.83 -4.87 -15.62
C LEU A 630 -12.10 -3.88 -14.70
N LYS A 631 -12.75 -2.78 -14.31
CA LYS A 631 -12.22 -1.80 -13.34
C LYS A 631 -11.94 -2.36 -11.96
N PHE A 632 -12.36 -3.59 -11.66
CA PHE A 632 -11.98 -4.26 -10.42
C PHE A 632 -10.46 -4.31 -10.25
N SER A 633 -9.72 -4.69 -11.30
CA SER A 633 -8.26 -4.76 -11.25
C SER A 633 -7.61 -3.39 -11.05
N ASP A 634 -8.16 -2.33 -11.65
CA ASP A 634 -7.72 -0.95 -11.42
C ASP A 634 -7.90 -0.55 -9.95
N CYS A 635 -9.05 -0.87 -9.37
CA CYS A 635 -9.36 -0.60 -7.97
C CYS A 635 -8.38 -1.32 -7.03
N ILE A 636 -8.13 -2.61 -7.28
CA ILE A 636 -7.24 -3.44 -6.48
C ILE A 636 -5.80 -2.89 -6.50
N LEU A 637 -5.24 -2.59 -7.67
CA LEU A 637 -3.89 -2.01 -7.77
C LEU A 637 -3.82 -0.65 -7.07
N ASN A 638 -4.86 0.18 -7.23
CA ASN A 638 -4.90 1.47 -6.57
C ASN A 638 -4.91 1.35 -5.04
N ILE A 639 -5.63 0.37 -4.48
CA ILE A 639 -5.66 0.11 -3.04
C ILE A 639 -4.30 -0.42 -2.56
N LEU A 640 -3.62 -1.23 -3.35
CA LEU A 640 -2.30 -1.77 -2.98
C LEU A 640 -1.26 -0.65 -2.77
N ASP A 641 -1.36 0.41 -3.56
CA ASP A 641 -0.48 1.58 -3.42
C ASP A 641 -0.82 2.42 -2.17
N ASN A 642 -2.09 2.76 -1.96
CA ASN A 642 -2.49 3.79 -0.97
C ASN A 642 -3.17 3.26 0.30
N LEU A 643 -3.48 1.96 0.36
CA LEU A 643 -4.14 1.28 1.48
C LEU A 643 -5.50 1.91 1.84
N GLN A 644 -6.26 2.37 0.85
CA GLN A 644 -7.56 3.03 1.01
C GLN A 644 -8.74 2.11 0.65
N LEU A 645 -9.19 1.28 1.60
CA LEU A 645 -10.26 0.30 1.38
C LEU A 645 -11.62 0.90 1.01
N HIS A 646 -11.91 2.16 1.35
CA HIS A 646 -13.16 2.82 0.94
C HIS A 646 -13.35 2.87 -0.58
N LYS A 647 -12.25 2.84 -1.34
CA LYS A 647 -12.31 2.77 -2.80
C LYS A 647 -12.91 1.46 -3.30
N LEU A 648 -12.74 0.37 -2.55
CA LEU A 648 -13.39 -0.92 -2.85
C LEU A 648 -14.89 -0.84 -2.56
N CYS A 649 -15.28 -0.17 -1.47
CA CYS A 649 -16.68 0.11 -1.14
C CYS A 649 -17.36 0.94 -2.25
N ASP A 650 -16.71 2.03 -2.69
CA ASP A 650 -17.21 2.84 -3.80
C ASP A 650 -17.29 2.04 -5.10
N TYR A 651 -16.28 1.20 -5.38
CA TYR A 651 -16.27 0.33 -6.54
C TYR A 651 -17.45 -0.65 -6.55
N VAL A 652 -17.65 -1.41 -5.48
CA VAL A 652 -18.72 -2.44 -5.40
C VAL A 652 -20.11 -1.79 -5.44
N TYR A 653 -20.26 -0.59 -4.88
CA TYR A 653 -21.50 0.20 -5.00
C TYR A 653 -21.76 0.68 -6.43
N ASN A 654 -20.74 1.17 -7.13
CA ASN A 654 -20.85 1.55 -8.53
C ASN A 654 -21.10 0.35 -9.44
N LEU A 655 -20.55 -0.83 -9.11
CA LEU A 655 -20.84 -2.09 -9.80
C LEU A 655 -22.30 -2.50 -9.62
N ALA A 656 -22.83 -2.48 -8.39
CA ALA A 656 -24.24 -2.78 -8.11
C ALA A 656 -25.19 -1.80 -8.81
N THR A 657 -24.84 -0.51 -8.84
CA THR A 657 -25.63 0.53 -9.53
C THR A 657 -25.61 0.31 -11.04
N SER A 658 -24.44 0.01 -11.63
CA SER A 658 -24.31 -0.30 -13.06
C SER A 658 -25.09 -1.56 -13.44
N PHE A 659 -25.11 -2.56 -12.55
CA PHE A 659 -25.93 -3.75 -12.73
C PHE A 659 -27.43 -3.43 -12.71
N HIS A 660 -27.87 -2.56 -11.79
CA HIS A 660 -29.27 -2.15 -11.72
C HIS A 660 -29.74 -1.48 -13.02
N ASP A 661 -28.94 -0.56 -13.56
CA ASP A 661 -29.19 0.10 -14.85
C ASP A 661 -29.27 -0.92 -15.99
N PHE A 662 -28.33 -1.86 -16.05
CA PHE A 662 -28.34 -2.97 -17.01
C PHE A 662 -29.61 -3.83 -16.88
N TYR A 663 -29.95 -4.30 -15.68
CA TYR A 663 -31.08 -5.22 -15.48
C TYR A 663 -32.43 -4.56 -15.77
N LYS A 664 -32.52 -3.24 -15.59
CA LYS A 664 -33.72 -2.46 -15.90
C LYS A 664 -33.95 -2.35 -17.41
N ASP A 665 -32.89 -2.11 -18.17
CA ASP A 665 -32.98 -1.75 -19.59
C ASP A 665 -32.73 -2.95 -20.53
N CYS A 666 -32.09 -4.02 -20.04
CA CYS A 666 -31.72 -5.21 -20.83
C CYS A 666 -32.36 -6.49 -20.25
N TYR A 667 -33.34 -7.05 -20.96
CA TYR A 667 -34.05 -8.24 -20.49
C TYR A 667 -33.15 -9.49 -20.46
N VAL A 668 -32.95 -10.08 -19.28
CA VAL A 668 -32.20 -11.34 -19.14
C VAL A 668 -33.08 -12.55 -19.47
N VAL A 669 -34.34 -12.51 -19.02
CA VAL A 669 -35.37 -13.51 -19.32
C VAL A 669 -36.55 -12.77 -19.94
N GLU A 670 -36.86 -13.08 -21.19
CA GLU A 670 -37.98 -12.49 -21.93
C GLU A 670 -39.14 -13.47 -21.95
N LYS A 671 -40.31 -13.03 -21.46
CA LYS A 671 -41.55 -13.82 -21.57
C LYS A 671 -42.34 -13.36 -22.78
N ASN A 672 -42.64 -14.30 -23.68
CA ASN A 672 -43.55 -14.04 -24.77
C ASN A 672 -44.96 -13.86 -24.20
N ALA A 673 -45.52 -12.64 -24.30
CA ALA A 673 -46.82 -12.29 -23.75
C ALA A 673 -47.99 -13.07 -24.38
N LYS A 674 -47.81 -13.67 -25.56
CA LYS A 674 -48.84 -14.43 -26.28
C LYS A 674 -48.78 -15.93 -26.02
N THR A 675 -47.58 -16.52 -25.92
CA THR A 675 -47.40 -17.97 -25.76
C THR A 675 -47.07 -18.39 -24.33
N GLY A 676 -46.63 -17.45 -23.48
CA GLY A 676 -46.14 -17.73 -22.13
C GLY A 676 -44.73 -18.35 -22.09
N GLU A 677 -44.12 -18.63 -23.24
CA GLU A 677 -42.77 -19.18 -23.32
C GLU A 677 -41.72 -18.14 -22.89
N SER A 678 -40.73 -18.60 -22.12
CA SER A 678 -39.61 -17.75 -21.69
C SER A 678 -38.40 -18.04 -22.58
N SER A 679 -37.81 -17.00 -23.17
CA SER A 679 -36.52 -17.07 -23.84
C SER A 679 -35.43 -16.46 -22.95
N ILE A 680 -34.24 -17.03 -23.01
CA ILE A 680 -33.14 -16.69 -22.11
C ILE A 680 -32.00 -16.10 -22.93
N ASN A 681 -31.58 -14.90 -22.56
CA ASN A 681 -30.42 -14.25 -23.14
C ASN A 681 -29.16 -14.70 -22.40
N TYR A 682 -28.52 -15.78 -22.88
CA TYR A 682 -27.37 -16.39 -22.21
C TYR A 682 -26.18 -15.44 -22.02
N HIS A 683 -25.89 -14.56 -22.99
CA HIS A 683 -24.82 -13.56 -22.85
C HIS A 683 -25.07 -12.58 -21.68
N ARG A 684 -26.34 -12.23 -21.41
CA ARG A 684 -26.74 -11.41 -20.26
C ARG A 684 -26.64 -12.19 -18.94
N LEU A 685 -26.94 -13.49 -18.95
CA LEU A 685 -26.70 -14.34 -17.77
C LEU A 685 -25.21 -14.45 -17.43
N VAL A 686 -24.31 -14.48 -18.43
CA VAL A 686 -22.86 -14.41 -18.19
C VAL A 686 -22.51 -13.12 -17.45
N LEU A 687 -23.04 -11.96 -17.86
CA LEU A 687 -22.84 -10.69 -17.14
C LEU A 687 -23.35 -10.75 -15.70
N CYS A 688 -24.51 -11.36 -15.44
CA CYS A 688 -25.03 -11.56 -14.08
C CYS A 688 -24.07 -12.39 -13.21
N GLU A 689 -23.61 -13.55 -13.71
CA GLU A 689 -22.71 -14.44 -12.97
C GLU A 689 -21.36 -13.79 -12.69
N VAL A 690 -20.75 -13.15 -13.68
CA VAL A 690 -19.47 -12.44 -13.51
C VAL A 690 -19.62 -11.27 -12.53
N THR A 691 -20.71 -10.51 -12.60
CA THR A 691 -20.98 -9.42 -11.64
C THR A 691 -21.05 -9.97 -10.22
N ALA A 692 -21.79 -11.06 -10.01
CA ALA A 692 -21.89 -11.69 -8.69
C ALA A 692 -20.53 -12.19 -8.19
N ASP A 693 -19.73 -12.83 -9.05
CA ASP A 693 -18.43 -13.35 -8.66
C ASP A 693 -17.45 -12.22 -8.27
N VAL A 694 -17.46 -11.08 -8.97
CA VAL A 694 -16.66 -9.90 -8.59
C VAL A 694 -17.14 -9.28 -7.28
N MET A 695 -18.46 -9.14 -7.08
CA MET A 695 -19.01 -8.67 -5.81
C MET A 695 -18.61 -9.58 -4.64
N LEU A 696 -18.61 -10.90 -4.85
CA LEU A 696 -18.19 -11.87 -3.85
C LEU A 696 -16.71 -11.66 -3.45
N GLN A 697 -15.82 -11.40 -4.41
CA GLN A 697 -14.42 -11.08 -4.08
C GLN A 697 -14.32 -9.79 -3.26
N CYS A 698 -15.06 -8.74 -3.63
CA CYS A 698 -15.11 -7.50 -2.87
C CYS A 698 -15.58 -7.75 -1.42
N PHE A 699 -16.63 -8.53 -1.25
CA PHE A 699 -17.17 -8.86 0.07
C PHE A 699 -16.20 -9.68 0.92
N ASN A 700 -15.52 -10.67 0.34
CA ASN A 700 -14.51 -11.46 1.03
C ASN A 700 -13.37 -10.57 1.56
N ILE A 701 -12.89 -9.62 0.75
CA ILE A 701 -11.86 -8.65 1.15
C ILE A 701 -12.36 -7.73 2.28
N LEU A 702 -13.60 -7.26 2.19
CA LEU A 702 -14.24 -6.41 3.20
C LEU A 702 -14.67 -7.18 4.46
N GLY A 703 -14.53 -8.51 4.48
CA GLY A 703 -14.96 -9.36 5.59
C GLY A 703 -16.48 -9.44 5.74
N LEU A 704 -17.21 -9.37 4.63
CA LEU A 704 -18.66 -9.56 4.57
C LEU A 704 -18.98 -10.94 3.99
N HIS A 705 -19.88 -11.67 4.66
CA HIS A 705 -20.34 -12.98 4.21
C HIS A 705 -21.71 -12.85 3.55
N PRO A 706 -21.78 -12.82 2.20
CA PRO A 706 -23.05 -12.71 1.51
C PRO A 706 -23.85 -14.00 1.60
N LEU A 707 -25.16 -13.86 1.69
CA LEU A 707 -26.07 -14.98 1.54
C LEU A 707 -26.45 -15.18 0.07
N GLU A 708 -26.69 -16.43 -0.32
CA GLU A 708 -27.23 -16.75 -1.64
C GLU A 708 -28.75 -16.46 -1.76
N LYS A 709 -29.41 -16.19 -0.63
CA LYS A 709 -30.84 -15.88 -0.50
C LYS A 709 -31.04 -14.80 0.56
N MET A 710 -31.81 -13.77 0.23
CA MET A 710 -32.30 -12.72 1.16
C MET A 710 -33.73 -12.34 0.82
#